data_AF-R5L3Y8-F1
#
_entry.id   AF-R5L3Y8-F1
#
_cell.length_a   1.000
_cell.length_b   1.000
_cell.length_c   1.000
_cell.angle_alpha   90.00
_cell.angle_beta   90.00
_cell.angle_gamma   90.00
#
_symmetry.space_group_name_H-M   'P 1'
#
loop_
_entity.id
_entity.type
_entity.pdbx_description
1 polymer ?
#
loop_
_entity_poly.entity_id
_entity_poly.type
_entity_poly.pdbx_seq_one_letter_code
_entity_poly.pdbx_strand_id
1 'polypeptide(L)'
;MEKKKVYVAATAHLDTVWRWNLAKTIDEFLPDTLEKNIHLIEKYPHYRFNFEGAFRYRLAEEYYPLHFEYIKKLINEGKWCVSGSEYENGDVNIPSPEALFRNILLGNGYFKEKFGKESSDIFLPDCFGFGKQLPSIIKHAGLKGFSTQKLSWGSAYGVPFDTGIWKGIDGSEVFACLDAKSYRYKFEGDIRGDLSVINKISRNAFEGGLPQTMHLYGTGDWGGSPTEESVQAVEESVAKNGDSDFEVVSASTDEFFNDLEKLPEEEKKKLPRWDGELLMTSHGAGAYTSRAMNKRLNAQNETLADETERLCTAAQCAGVYNYPLDNLNRAWERVIQHQFHDDITGTGNMDVCADSQSDYFLSLSEFKSEYCAAAGALANELDTKWVMECAVIVSNAVAHRRKAAVSAHIRMTHNCTFIKVLDKDGKETPSQIVNKSGKEFDIVFLAEVEAMGLKVYDVVPADSACSIKTDLKVSEHVLENEKYQLIFNKNGDIASIIDKKNRIKLLDAPIKMACLKDTGALSYPAWEIRKKDIDREPLFYANSPEFEIVENGPARVAIKVTRELDHSSIAQTVFLESGGEYIRVFNSVDWRSRRTMLKAVFPFSCYNRYASYDLGLGVIKRENNTETLYEVPAQKWADITAGNGKYGVSVFSDCKYGWDKPSSNTLRLTCLHTPAGAFTKETRQDLQDLGRNRFSFGIFSHEGGYENATQLQSECFNKPLTAFQTGARREGDLTDSFSFMTVNDANCIVRAVKAAQDQNGMIIRVNEGSGQARKNVKLKFYKKIENAVETLANEKEIGTARFAAKTLTFSLNPFEVKTFRIQLEKAEKKPRESFKKMEIECNAKGFTPNENMRNVILQGGGCSLPAELCPASVTKGGITFRMPDPAADKDVMVARGQTIELPKNCTKLYLLAASTLGDREVIFYADGKEKPLTVFAFNEPIGIWDMAGMKQKAKIKDAVLGFEFTHTHHPEGDIANGKAYFFIYEIDIRNAKKLTLPEDNRIIILAMTAVKKFSNTRLATKLTDASPDEAYNFDEIPPIEKIIDRSEFVTIRAGKIQDQKNGGKGKGFKRDNLITNIIRSYTKSEW
;
A
#
# COMPACT_ATOMS: atom_id res chain seq x y z
N MET A 1 3.88 -48.08 -13.24
CA MET A 1 3.09 -46.84 -13.32
C MET A 1 3.06 -46.26 -11.93
N GLU A 2 3.35 -44.98 -11.78
CA GLU A 2 3.14 -44.31 -10.50
C GLU A 2 1.67 -44.42 -10.07
N LYS A 3 1.43 -44.56 -8.77
CA LYS A 3 0.10 -44.63 -8.18
C LYS A 3 -0.65 -43.32 -8.51
N LYS A 4 -1.90 -43.41 -8.96
CA LYS A 4 -2.73 -42.20 -9.18
C LYS A 4 -2.95 -41.54 -7.82
N LYS A 5 -2.92 -40.21 -7.75
CA LYS A 5 -3.07 -39.50 -6.46
C LYS A 5 -3.83 -38.19 -6.59
N VAL A 6 -4.84 -37.97 -5.76
CA VAL A 6 -5.55 -36.68 -5.68
C VAL A 6 -5.44 -36.12 -4.27
N TYR A 7 -4.98 -34.87 -4.17
CA TYR A 7 -4.94 -34.09 -2.94
C TYR A 7 -6.20 -33.25 -2.90
N VAL A 8 -7.14 -33.59 -2.03
CA VAL A 8 -8.36 -32.80 -1.81
C VAL A 8 -8.14 -31.86 -0.64
N ALA A 9 -8.13 -30.55 -0.91
CA ALA A 9 -7.93 -29.53 0.10
C ALA A 9 -9.28 -28.90 0.46
N ALA A 10 -9.73 -29.13 1.70
CA ALA A 10 -10.92 -28.52 2.23
C ALA A 10 -10.66 -27.06 2.59
N THR A 11 -11.49 -26.12 2.16
CA THR A 11 -11.33 -24.69 2.46
C THR A 11 -12.68 -24.03 2.72
N ALA A 12 -12.65 -22.88 3.39
CA ALA A 12 -13.79 -21.99 3.51
C ALA A 12 -13.30 -20.57 3.23
N HIS A 13 -13.33 -20.19 1.95
CA HIS A 13 -12.84 -18.89 1.53
C HIS A 13 -13.66 -17.79 2.21
N LEU A 14 -13.03 -16.98 3.05
CA LEU A 14 -13.70 -15.94 3.81
C LEU A 14 -13.16 -14.59 3.37
N ASP A 15 -13.94 -13.81 2.62
CA ASP A 15 -13.57 -12.43 2.33
C ASP A 15 -13.59 -11.63 3.64
N THR A 16 -12.44 -11.07 4.01
CA THR A 16 -12.32 -10.26 5.23
C THR A 16 -13.30 -9.09 5.19
N VAL A 17 -13.42 -8.49 4.01
CA VAL A 17 -14.38 -7.44 3.66
C VAL A 17 -14.79 -7.60 2.20
N TRP A 18 -16.06 -7.39 1.89
CA TRP A 18 -16.55 -7.33 0.51
C TRP A 18 -17.90 -6.63 0.46
N ARG A 19 -18.99 -7.42 0.52
CA ARG A 19 -20.38 -6.93 0.62
C ARG A 19 -20.81 -6.67 2.06
N TRP A 20 -19.85 -6.71 2.97
CA TRP A 20 -19.93 -6.47 4.39
C TRP A 20 -18.64 -5.81 4.86
N ASN A 21 -18.70 -5.15 6.02
CA ASN A 21 -17.56 -4.55 6.68
C ASN A 21 -16.88 -5.55 7.64
N LEU A 22 -15.76 -5.13 8.22
CA LEU A 22 -14.96 -5.97 9.10
C LEU A 22 -15.73 -6.43 10.35
N ALA A 23 -16.58 -5.57 10.92
CA ALA A 23 -17.38 -5.90 12.10
C ALA A 23 -18.28 -7.12 11.85
N LYS A 24 -18.94 -7.18 10.67
CA LYS A 24 -19.74 -8.35 10.28
C LYS A 24 -18.93 -9.63 10.18
N THR A 25 -17.70 -9.54 9.66
CA THR A 25 -16.78 -10.69 9.60
C THR A 25 -16.43 -11.17 11.00
N ILE A 26 -16.11 -10.25 11.91
CA ILE A 26 -15.82 -10.57 13.31
C ILE A 26 -17.04 -11.21 13.96
N ASP A 27 -18.18 -10.53 13.96
CA ASP A 27 -19.35 -10.92 14.77
C ASP A 27 -20.08 -12.17 14.27
N GLU A 28 -20.05 -12.45 12.96
CA GLU A 28 -20.89 -13.50 12.36
C GLU A 28 -20.10 -14.54 11.57
N PHE A 29 -19.29 -14.12 10.59
CA PHE A 29 -18.71 -15.07 9.63
C PHE A 29 -17.52 -15.84 10.19
N LEU A 30 -16.67 -15.17 10.97
CA LEU A 30 -15.53 -15.81 11.61
C LEU A 30 -15.99 -16.89 12.60
N PRO A 31 -16.81 -16.62 13.63
CA PRO A 31 -17.24 -17.65 14.58
C PRO A 31 -17.98 -18.81 13.90
N ASP A 32 -18.84 -18.54 12.91
CA ASP A 32 -19.52 -19.58 12.12
C ASP A 32 -18.53 -20.50 11.40
N THR A 33 -17.45 -19.93 10.84
CA THR A 33 -16.36 -20.70 10.20
C THR A 33 -15.62 -21.55 11.22
N LEU A 34 -15.30 -21.00 12.39
CA LEU A 34 -14.56 -21.72 13.43
C LEU A 34 -15.38 -22.89 13.97
N GLU A 35 -16.61 -22.65 14.41
CA GLU A 35 -17.47 -23.63 15.08
C GLU A 35 -17.85 -24.80 14.16
N LYS A 36 -18.25 -24.53 12.92
CA LYS A 36 -18.64 -25.59 11.98
C LYS A 36 -17.48 -26.52 11.62
N ASN A 37 -16.28 -25.97 11.41
CA ASN A 37 -15.11 -26.80 11.10
C ASN A 37 -14.62 -27.57 12.32
N ILE A 38 -14.68 -26.98 13.53
CA ILE A 38 -14.43 -27.70 14.78
C ILE A 38 -15.35 -28.93 14.88
N HIS A 39 -16.65 -28.76 14.65
CA HIS A 39 -17.62 -29.85 14.70
C HIS A 39 -17.29 -30.97 13.70
N LEU A 40 -16.94 -30.62 12.45
CA LEU A 40 -16.57 -31.60 11.43
C LEU A 40 -15.27 -32.33 11.77
N ILE A 41 -14.27 -31.63 12.31
CA ILE A 41 -12.99 -32.20 12.74
C ILE A 41 -13.18 -33.22 13.87
N GLU A 42 -14.11 -32.96 14.79
CA GLU A 42 -14.42 -33.89 15.89
C GLU A 42 -15.15 -35.14 15.40
N LYS A 43 -15.97 -35.01 14.35
CA LYS A 43 -16.77 -36.10 13.80
C LYS A 43 -16.03 -36.99 12.79
N TYR A 44 -15.14 -36.41 11.98
CA TYR A 44 -14.48 -37.09 10.86
C TYR A 44 -12.95 -37.14 11.04
N PRO A 45 -12.37 -38.29 11.46
CA PRO A 45 -10.97 -38.39 11.87
C PRO A 45 -9.92 -38.02 10.80
N HIS A 46 -10.21 -38.20 9.51
CA HIS A 46 -9.29 -37.85 8.42
C HIS A 46 -9.55 -36.44 7.84
N TYR A 47 -10.57 -35.73 8.32
CA TYR A 47 -10.86 -34.38 7.84
C TYR A 47 -9.74 -33.40 8.23
N ARG A 48 -9.20 -32.69 7.24
CA ARG A 48 -8.20 -31.64 7.42
C ARG A 48 -8.70 -30.35 6.78
N PHE A 49 -8.90 -29.33 7.61
CA PHE A 49 -9.40 -28.04 7.19
C PHE A 49 -8.25 -27.07 6.90
N ASN A 50 -8.29 -26.36 5.77
CA ASN A 50 -7.34 -25.33 5.40
C ASN A 50 -7.98 -23.96 5.57
N PHE A 51 -7.31 -23.09 6.34
CA PHE A 51 -7.78 -21.74 6.56
C PHE A 51 -6.65 -20.74 6.28
N GLU A 52 -6.88 -19.87 5.31
CA GLU A 52 -5.91 -18.88 4.84
C GLU A 52 -5.98 -17.53 5.57
N GLY A 53 -4.86 -16.79 5.51
CA GLY A 53 -4.76 -15.38 5.95
C GLY A 53 -4.59 -15.22 7.47
N ALA A 54 -3.37 -14.89 7.91
CA ALA A 54 -3.05 -14.74 9.33
C ALA A 54 -3.87 -13.63 10.04
N PHE A 55 -4.38 -12.63 9.31
CA PHE A 55 -5.25 -11.61 9.88
C PHE A 55 -6.53 -12.19 10.51
N ARG A 56 -7.17 -13.17 9.87
CA ARG A 56 -8.35 -13.85 10.42
C ARG A 56 -8.04 -14.60 11.71
N TYR A 57 -6.85 -15.18 11.81
CA TYR A 57 -6.38 -15.81 13.05
C TYR A 57 -6.12 -14.78 14.15
N ARG A 58 -5.59 -13.60 13.81
CA ARG A 58 -5.44 -12.51 14.78
C ARG A 58 -6.78 -12.00 15.30
N LEU A 59 -7.78 -11.87 14.42
CA LEU A 59 -9.15 -11.54 14.84
C LEU A 59 -9.71 -12.64 15.76
N ALA A 60 -9.45 -13.91 15.47
CA ALA A 60 -9.85 -15.01 16.35
C ALA A 60 -9.11 -14.99 17.71
N GLU A 61 -7.83 -14.65 17.74
CA GLU A 61 -7.05 -14.47 18.97
C GLU A 61 -7.63 -13.36 19.85
N GLU A 62 -8.02 -12.25 19.22
CA GLU A 62 -8.52 -11.06 19.91
C GLU A 62 -9.96 -11.23 20.41
N TYR A 63 -10.89 -11.63 19.54
CA TYR A 63 -12.33 -11.66 19.84
C TYR A 63 -12.83 -13.04 20.30
N TYR A 64 -12.11 -14.12 19.97
CA TYR A 64 -12.52 -15.50 20.28
C TYR A 64 -11.39 -16.33 20.92
N PRO A 65 -10.75 -15.86 22.00
CA PRO A 65 -9.51 -16.46 22.54
C PRO A 65 -9.67 -17.94 22.95
N LEU A 66 -10.86 -18.37 23.40
CA LEU A 66 -11.13 -19.78 23.71
C LEU A 66 -11.13 -20.67 22.45
N HIS A 67 -11.72 -20.19 21.36
CA HIS A 67 -11.66 -20.88 20.06
C HIS A 67 -10.22 -20.90 19.54
N PHE A 68 -9.50 -19.79 19.68
CA PHE A 68 -8.10 -19.69 19.24
C PHE A 68 -7.20 -20.73 19.92
N GLU A 69 -7.29 -20.89 21.25
CA GLU A 69 -6.53 -21.92 21.97
C GLU A 69 -6.90 -23.34 21.56
N TYR A 70 -8.18 -23.60 21.24
CA TYR A 70 -8.59 -24.90 20.72
C TYR A 70 -8.07 -25.14 19.29
N ILE A 71 -8.13 -24.14 18.41
CA ILE A 71 -7.56 -24.19 17.07
C ILE A 71 -6.05 -24.47 17.13
N LYS A 72 -5.33 -23.84 18.06
CA LYS A 72 -3.90 -24.12 18.28
C LYS A 72 -3.63 -25.58 18.60
N LYS A 73 -4.50 -26.22 19.40
CA LYS A 73 -4.44 -27.68 19.63
C LYS A 73 -4.68 -28.46 18.33
N LEU A 74 -5.71 -28.11 17.54
CA LEU A 74 -6.02 -28.79 16.27
C LEU A 74 -4.92 -28.63 15.21
N ILE A 75 -4.22 -27.49 15.20
CA ILE A 75 -3.04 -27.26 14.35
C ILE A 75 -1.89 -28.20 14.76
N ASN A 76 -1.65 -28.36 16.06
CA ASN A 76 -0.64 -29.29 16.55
C ASN A 76 -0.97 -30.76 16.23
N GLU A 77 -2.26 -31.11 16.20
CA GLU A 77 -2.76 -32.42 15.76
C GLU A 77 -2.74 -32.60 14.22
N GLY A 78 -2.50 -31.54 13.44
CA GLY A 78 -2.48 -31.58 11.97
C GLY A 78 -3.86 -31.63 11.31
N LYS A 79 -4.94 -31.39 12.07
CA LYS A 79 -6.34 -31.39 11.59
C LYS A 79 -6.80 -30.02 11.10
N TRP A 80 -6.21 -28.95 11.64
CA TRP A 80 -6.37 -27.58 11.14
C TRP A 80 -5.05 -27.13 10.51
N CYS A 81 -5.08 -26.67 9.27
CA CYS A 81 -3.90 -26.35 8.47
C CYS A 81 -3.87 -24.84 8.17
N VAL A 82 -2.86 -24.14 8.68
CA VAL A 82 -2.54 -22.78 8.21
C VAL A 82 -2.15 -22.84 6.73
N SER A 83 -2.68 -21.93 5.92
CA SER A 83 -2.54 -21.97 4.46
C SER A 83 -2.17 -20.62 3.84
N GLY A 84 -1.49 -20.64 2.69
CA GLY A 84 -1.24 -19.47 1.85
C GLY A 84 -0.11 -18.53 2.27
N SER A 85 0.55 -18.75 3.42
CA SER A 85 1.71 -17.99 3.94
C SER A 85 1.52 -16.49 4.23
N GLU A 86 0.44 -15.88 3.76
CA GLU A 86 0.22 -14.44 3.77
C GLU A 86 -0.50 -13.94 5.04
N TYR A 87 -0.26 -12.68 5.39
CA TYR A 87 -1.00 -11.98 6.42
C TYR A 87 -2.46 -11.76 5.97
N GLU A 88 -2.65 -11.37 4.71
CA GLU A 88 -3.95 -11.26 4.06
C GLU A 88 -3.89 -11.77 2.61
N ASN A 89 -4.98 -12.34 2.11
CA ASN A 89 -5.11 -12.86 0.75
C ASN A 89 -5.34 -11.70 -0.25
N GLY A 90 -4.28 -10.94 -0.49
CA GLY A 90 -4.30 -9.68 -1.20
C GLY A 90 -4.20 -9.77 -2.72
N ASP A 91 -4.48 -8.65 -3.39
CA ASP A 91 -4.12 -8.49 -4.80
C ASP A 91 -2.58 -8.51 -4.96
N VAL A 92 -2.10 -9.00 -6.11
CA VAL A 92 -0.67 -9.16 -6.40
C VAL A 92 -0.19 -8.29 -7.57
N ASN A 93 -1.05 -7.42 -8.10
CA ASN A 93 -0.75 -6.56 -9.25
C ASN A 93 -0.50 -5.11 -8.84
N ILE A 94 -1.24 -4.60 -7.86
CA ILE A 94 -1.19 -3.22 -7.35
C ILE A 94 -0.13 -3.08 -6.26
N PRO A 95 -0.06 -3.93 -5.20
CA PRO A 95 0.96 -3.77 -4.17
C PRO A 95 2.38 -3.89 -4.74
N SER A 96 3.30 -3.10 -4.20
CA SER A 96 4.70 -3.24 -4.60
C SER A 96 5.28 -4.59 -4.19
N PRO A 97 6.34 -5.08 -4.86
CA PRO A 97 6.99 -6.33 -4.47
C PRO A 97 7.47 -6.36 -3.01
N GLU A 98 7.86 -5.22 -2.44
CA GLU A 98 8.24 -5.18 -1.02
C GLU A 98 7.01 -5.37 -0.12
N ALA A 99 5.85 -4.80 -0.45
CA ALA A 99 4.61 -5.06 0.28
C ALA A 99 4.21 -6.55 0.21
N LEU A 100 4.38 -7.22 -0.95
CA LEU A 100 4.16 -8.66 -1.08
C LEU A 100 5.16 -9.48 -0.22
N PHE A 101 6.44 -9.10 -0.18
CA PHE A 101 7.39 -9.71 0.76
C PHE A 101 6.98 -9.49 2.22
N ARG A 102 6.44 -8.31 2.59
CA ARG A 102 5.92 -8.05 3.94
C ARG A 102 4.68 -8.88 4.26
N ASN A 103 3.77 -9.03 3.31
CA ASN A 103 2.57 -9.85 3.47
C ASN A 103 2.95 -11.28 3.88
N ILE A 104 3.92 -11.87 3.17
CA ILE A 104 4.42 -13.23 3.46
C ILE A 104 5.23 -13.26 4.78
N LEU A 105 6.14 -12.29 4.98
CA LEU A 105 6.99 -12.25 6.18
C LEU A 105 6.16 -12.12 7.46
N LEU A 106 5.14 -11.27 7.47
CA LEU A 106 4.27 -11.02 8.62
C LEU A 106 3.26 -12.17 8.80
N GLY A 107 2.73 -12.74 7.72
CA GLY A 107 1.83 -13.89 7.77
C GLY A 107 2.47 -15.13 8.37
N ASN A 108 3.53 -15.64 7.73
CA ASN A 108 4.28 -16.78 8.27
C ASN A 108 4.99 -16.45 9.58
N GLY A 109 5.41 -15.19 9.79
CA GLY A 109 5.93 -14.72 11.07
C GLY A 109 4.92 -14.92 12.20
N TYR A 110 3.66 -14.53 11.99
CA TYR A 110 2.58 -14.74 12.94
C TYR A 110 2.28 -16.23 13.16
N PHE A 111 2.17 -17.03 12.08
CA PHE A 111 1.95 -18.48 12.23
C PHE A 111 3.06 -19.17 13.02
N LYS A 112 4.31 -18.77 12.78
CA LYS A 112 5.46 -19.31 13.50
C LYS A 112 5.46 -18.91 14.96
N GLU A 113 5.18 -17.64 15.27
CA GLU A 113 5.10 -17.13 16.64
C GLU A 113 4.00 -17.85 17.44
N LYS A 114 2.80 -17.96 16.88
CA LYS A 114 1.62 -18.47 17.61
C LYS A 114 1.52 -19.98 17.64
N PHE A 115 1.93 -20.64 16.55
CA PHE A 115 1.68 -22.07 16.33
C PHE A 115 2.95 -22.91 16.11
N GLY A 116 4.12 -22.29 15.90
CA GLY A 116 5.34 -23.01 15.56
C GLY A 116 5.27 -23.71 14.18
N LYS A 117 4.37 -23.24 13.30
CA LYS A 117 4.14 -23.77 11.95
C LYS A 117 4.25 -22.63 10.93
N GLU A 118 4.58 -22.98 9.70
CA GLU A 118 4.62 -22.08 8.54
C GLU A 118 3.94 -22.80 7.38
N SER A 119 3.27 -22.08 6.49
CA SER A 119 2.85 -22.60 5.18
C SER A 119 3.98 -22.41 4.17
N SER A 120 4.01 -23.26 3.14
CA SER A 120 5.01 -23.23 2.07
C SER A 120 4.43 -22.91 0.69
N ASP A 121 3.21 -22.37 0.63
CA ASP A 121 2.50 -22.05 -0.59
C ASP A 121 1.90 -20.64 -0.57
N ILE A 122 1.58 -20.11 -1.76
CA ILE A 122 0.68 -18.98 -1.95
C ILE A 122 -0.67 -19.53 -2.45
N PHE A 123 -1.73 -19.24 -1.70
CA PHE A 123 -3.08 -19.71 -1.94
C PHE A 123 -3.98 -18.52 -2.26
N LEU A 124 -4.20 -18.27 -3.55
CA LEU A 124 -4.99 -17.12 -4.03
C LEU A 124 -6.13 -17.60 -4.94
N PRO A 125 -7.17 -18.21 -4.36
CA PRO A 125 -8.25 -18.77 -5.14
C PRO A 125 -9.07 -17.72 -5.89
N ASP A 126 -9.17 -16.48 -5.38
CA ASP A 126 -10.08 -15.46 -5.94
C ASP A 126 -9.44 -14.17 -6.46
N CYS A 127 -8.11 -14.03 -6.47
CA CYS A 127 -7.46 -12.80 -6.92
C CYS A 127 -7.49 -12.56 -8.43
N PHE A 128 -7.58 -11.28 -8.83
CA PHE A 128 -7.92 -10.83 -10.19
C PHE A 128 -6.74 -10.77 -11.17
N GLY A 129 -6.03 -11.90 -11.29
CA GLY A 129 -4.90 -12.11 -12.20
C GLY A 129 -3.55 -11.98 -11.51
N PHE A 130 -2.51 -12.48 -12.18
CA PHE A 130 -1.19 -12.63 -11.55
C PHE A 130 -0.05 -12.21 -12.49
N GLY A 131 0.75 -11.23 -12.06
CA GLY A 131 1.90 -10.74 -12.82
C GLY A 131 3.07 -11.74 -12.85
N LYS A 132 3.89 -11.69 -13.90
CA LYS A 132 5.04 -12.60 -14.12
C LYS A 132 6.15 -12.50 -13.06
N GLN A 133 6.15 -11.45 -12.24
CA GLN A 133 7.09 -11.30 -11.11
C GLN A 133 6.77 -12.22 -9.92
N LEU A 134 5.54 -12.72 -9.81
CA LEU A 134 5.09 -13.43 -8.62
C LEU A 134 5.90 -14.72 -8.32
N PRO A 135 6.27 -15.57 -9.30
CA PRO A 135 7.15 -16.72 -9.01
C PRO A 135 8.50 -16.34 -8.42
N SER A 136 9.07 -15.21 -8.86
CA SER A 136 10.32 -14.68 -8.30
C SER A 136 10.15 -14.25 -6.85
N ILE A 137 8.99 -13.66 -6.50
CA ILE A 137 8.62 -13.30 -5.12
C ILE A 137 8.47 -14.57 -4.27
N ILE A 138 7.67 -15.54 -4.74
CA ILE A 138 7.40 -16.81 -4.06
C ILE A 138 8.72 -17.53 -3.76
N LYS A 139 9.57 -17.69 -4.78
CA LYS A 139 10.85 -18.38 -4.64
C LYS A 139 11.77 -17.65 -3.66
N HIS A 140 11.90 -16.33 -3.79
CA HIS A 140 12.75 -15.53 -2.89
C HIS A 140 12.20 -15.43 -1.47
N ALA A 141 10.90 -15.64 -1.26
CA ALA A 141 10.29 -15.78 0.05
C ALA A 141 10.51 -17.17 0.69
N GLY A 142 11.13 -18.11 -0.03
CA GLY A 142 11.37 -19.47 0.44
C GLY A 142 10.15 -20.39 0.34
N LEU A 143 9.14 -19.99 -0.43
CA LEU A 143 7.94 -20.78 -0.69
C LEU A 143 8.12 -21.66 -1.93
N LYS A 144 7.24 -22.65 -2.10
CA LYS A 144 7.37 -23.73 -3.08
C LYS A 144 6.30 -23.70 -4.17
N GLY A 145 5.08 -23.35 -3.78
CA GLY A 145 3.90 -23.56 -4.61
C GLY A 145 2.99 -22.35 -4.74
N PHE A 146 2.22 -22.32 -5.83
CA PHE A 146 1.16 -21.37 -6.09
C PHE A 146 -0.12 -22.11 -6.50
N SER A 147 -1.26 -21.70 -5.99
CA SER A 147 -2.55 -22.24 -6.47
C SER A 147 -3.62 -21.18 -6.63
N THR A 148 -4.48 -21.41 -7.64
CA THR A 148 -5.64 -20.56 -7.91
C THR A 148 -6.73 -21.34 -8.65
N GLN A 149 -7.98 -20.86 -8.54
CA GLN A 149 -9.08 -21.25 -9.43
C GLN A 149 -9.47 -20.13 -10.40
N LYS A 150 -9.05 -18.88 -10.14
CA LYS A 150 -9.66 -17.67 -10.72
C LYS A 150 -9.49 -17.60 -12.23
N LEU A 151 -8.44 -18.20 -12.78
CA LEU A 151 -8.16 -18.22 -14.22
C LEU A 151 -9.30 -18.84 -15.05
N SER A 152 -10.09 -19.74 -14.45
CA SER A 152 -11.25 -20.35 -15.10
C SER A 152 -12.39 -19.36 -15.37
N TRP A 153 -12.36 -18.16 -14.77
CA TRP A 153 -13.38 -17.12 -14.93
C TRP A 153 -13.12 -16.17 -16.12
N GLY A 154 -12.06 -16.40 -16.89
CA GLY A 154 -11.76 -15.61 -18.09
C GLY A 154 -10.35 -15.05 -18.11
N SER A 155 -9.34 -15.90 -17.94
CA SER A 155 -7.94 -15.53 -18.16
C SER A 155 -7.69 -15.06 -19.59
N ALA A 156 -6.84 -14.05 -19.73
CA ALA A 156 -6.44 -13.50 -21.03
C ALA A 156 -5.60 -14.46 -21.88
N TYR A 157 -5.01 -15.48 -21.25
CA TYR A 157 -4.15 -16.48 -21.89
C TYR A 157 -4.74 -17.91 -21.81
N GLY A 158 -5.96 -18.07 -21.26
CA GLY A 158 -6.50 -19.37 -20.88
C GLY A 158 -5.78 -19.98 -19.67
N VAL A 159 -5.95 -21.29 -19.44
CA VAL A 159 -5.31 -22.02 -18.33
C VAL A 159 -4.21 -22.93 -18.90
N PRO A 160 -2.92 -22.55 -18.80
CA PRO A 160 -1.83 -23.22 -19.53
C PRO A 160 -1.69 -24.72 -19.23
N PHE A 161 -1.89 -25.11 -17.98
CA PHE A 161 -1.84 -26.49 -17.48
C PHE A 161 -2.69 -26.56 -16.19
N ASP A 162 -2.99 -27.77 -15.69
CA ASP A 162 -3.49 -27.90 -14.31
C ASP A 162 -2.33 -27.87 -13.31
N THR A 163 -1.46 -28.88 -13.34
CA THR A 163 -0.24 -28.95 -12.50
C THR A 163 1.02 -28.80 -13.34
N GLY A 164 1.93 -27.92 -12.92
CA GLY A 164 3.16 -27.68 -13.66
C GLY A 164 4.11 -26.71 -12.96
N ILE A 165 4.96 -26.06 -13.75
CA ILE A 165 5.95 -25.10 -13.28
C ILE A 165 5.64 -23.72 -13.88
N TRP A 166 5.56 -22.71 -13.01
CA TRP A 166 5.44 -21.32 -13.42
C TRP A 166 6.77 -20.59 -13.23
N LYS A 167 7.23 -19.92 -14.28
CA LYS A 167 8.53 -19.26 -14.34
C LYS A 167 8.41 -17.74 -14.18
N GLY A 168 9.21 -17.21 -13.27
CA GLY A 168 9.30 -15.81 -12.91
C GLY A 168 10.16 -15.00 -13.87
N ILE A 169 10.15 -13.68 -13.67
CA ILE A 169 10.84 -12.72 -14.54
C ILE A 169 12.38 -12.86 -14.50
N ASP A 170 12.92 -13.33 -13.38
CA ASP A 170 14.35 -13.62 -13.14
C ASP A 170 14.74 -15.06 -13.54
N GLY A 171 13.79 -15.85 -14.03
CA GLY A 171 13.97 -17.26 -14.35
C GLY A 171 13.76 -18.23 -13.19
N SER A 172 13.39 -17.74 -11.99
CA SER A 172 12.97 -18.59 -10.87
C SER A 172 11.75 -19.44 -11.24
N GLU A 173 11.74 -20.70 -10.80
CA GLU A 173 10.66 -21.66 -11.06
C GLU A 173 9.97 -22.05 -9.74
N VAL A 174 8.64 -22.07 -9.76
CA VAL A 174 7.79 -22.55 -8.66
C VAL A 174 6.77 -23.54 -9.19
N PHE A 175 6.33 -24.48 -8.35
CA PHE A 175 5.23 -25.36 -8.72
C PHE A 175 3.92 -24.58 -8.73
N ALA A 176 3.00 -24.94 -9.63
CA ALA A 176 1.72 -24.28 -9.72
C ALA A 176 0.57 -25.28 -9.96
N CYS A 177 -0.56 -25.03 -9.32
CA CYS A 177 -1.86 -25.61 -9.62
C CYS A 177 -2.80 -24.50 -10.12
N LEU A 178 -2.93 -24.38 -11.45
CA LEU A 178 -3.64 -23.26 -12.10
C LEU A 178 -5.12 -23.54 -12.37
N ASP A 179 -5.57 -24.79 -12.17
CA ASP A 179 -6.96 -25.23 -12.28
C ASP A 179 -7.39 -25.95 -11.00
N ALA A 180 -7.18 -25.33 -9.82
CA ALA A 180 -7.46 -25.96 -8.52
C ALA A 180 -8.94 -26.35 -8.31
N LYS A 181 -9.82 -25.98 -9.25
CA LYS A 181 -11.29 -26.08 -9.19
C LYS A 181 -11.88 -25.21 -8.09
N SER A 182 -13.20 -25.10 -8.11
CA SER A 182 -13.90 -24.16 -7.24
C SER A 182 -13.68 -24.49 -5.77
N TYR A 183 -13.33 -23.49 -4.96
CA TYR A 183 -13.38 -23.62 -3.50
C TYR A 183 -14.80 -23.91 -2.98
N ARG A 184 -15.82 -23.77 -3.82
CA ARG A 184 -17.23 -24.14 -3.55
C ARG A 184 -17.62 -25.51 -4.11
N TYR A 185 -16.66 -26.29 -4.62
CA TYR A 185 -16.98 -27.61 -5.15
C TYR A 185 -17.50 -28.51 -4.02
N LYS A 186 -18.50 -29.33 -4.36
CA LYS A 186 -19.10 -30.31 -3.44
C LYS A 186 -18.84 -31.70 -4.00
N PHE A 187 -18.41 -32.61 -3.14
CA PHE A 187 -18.18 -34.00 -3.49
C PHE A 187 -19.35 -34.87 -3.02
N GLU A 188 -19.66 -35.90 -3.81
CA GLU A 188 -20.61 -36.94 -3.47
C GLU A 188 -20.03 -38.31 -3.85
N GLY A 189 -20.11 -39.29 -2.95
CA GLY A 189 -19.60 -40.64 -3.19
C GLY A 189 -18.07 -40.75 -3.20
N ASP A 190 -17.53 -41.77 -3.86
CA ASP A 190 -16.07 -42.00 -3.91
C ASP A 190 -15.39 -40.98 -4.84
N ILE A 191 -14.44 -40.21 -4.30
CA ILE A 191 -13.70 -39.15 -5.02
C ILE A 191 -13.00 -39.69 -6.27
N ARG A 192 -12.62 -40.98 -6.27
CA ARG A 192 -11.97 -41.62 -7.42
C ARG A 192 -12.88 -41.72 -8.64
N GLY A 193 -14.19 -41.70 -8.43
CA GLY A 193 -15.22 -41.73 -9.46
C GLY A 193 -15.66 -40.34 -9.95
N ASP A 194 -15.21 -39.27 -9.30
CA ASP A 194 -15.57 -37.91 -9.69
C ASP A 194 -14.94 -37.55 -11.05
N LEU A 195 -15.77 -37.11 -11.99
CA LEU A 195 -15.34 -36.83 -13.36
C LEU A 195 -14.33 -35.69 -13.42
N SER A 196 -14.47 -34.67 -12.57
CA SER A 196 -13.53 -33.55 -12.53
C SER A 196 -12.15 -34.04 -12.08
N VAL A 197 -12.08 -34.92 -11.08
CA VAL A 197 -10.84 -35.56 -10.61
C VAL A 197 -10.23 -36.45 -11.68
N ILE A 198 -11.00 -37.36 -12.29
CA ILE A 198 -10.52 -38.27 -13.34
C ILE A 198 -9.95 -37.48 -14.53
N ASN A 199 -10.64 -36.42 -14.95
CA ASN A 199 -10.22 -35.57 -16.06
C ASN A 199 -8.89 -34.88 -15.77
N LYS A 200 -8.71 -34.34 -14.56
CA LYS A 200 -7.46 -33.71 -14.13
C LYS A 200 -6.30 -34.70 -14.07
N ILE A 201 -6.50 -35.87 -13.45
CA ILE A 201 -5.48 -36.94 -13.38
C ILE A 201 -5.07 -37.38 -14.79
N SER A 202 -6.05 -37.58 -15.68
CA SER A 202 -5.80 -37.98 -17.07
C SER A 202 -5.05 -36.90 -17.84
N ARG A 203 -5.42 -35.63 -17.64
CA ARG A 203 -4.73 -34.48 -18.24
C ARG A 203 -3.28 -34.40 -17.77
N ASN A 204 -3.01 -34.48 -16.47
CA ASN A 204 -1.64 -34.39 -15.94
C ASN A 204 -0.78 -35.60 -16.33
N ALA A 205 -1.37 -36.80 -16.39
CA ALA A 205 -0.70 -37.97 -16.94
C ALA A 205 -0.31 -37.80 -18.41
N PHE A 206 -1.16 -37.14 -19.21
CA PHE A 206 -0.92 -36.88 -20.62
C PHE A 206 0.09 -35.73 -20.85
N GLU A 207 -0.09 -34.60 -20.17
CA GLU A 207 0.72 -33.39 -20.36
C GLU A 207 2.11 -33.48 -19.70
N GLY A 208 2.21 -34.14 -18.54
CA GLY A 208 3.43 -34.16 -17.73
C GLY A 208 3.90 -35.55 -17.28
N GLY A 209 3.18 -36.62 -17.63
CA GLY A 209 3.51 -37.98 -17.17
C GLY A 209 3.26 -38.23 -15.68
N LEU A 210 2.61 -37.29 -14.98
CA LEU A 210 2.37 -37.33 -13.54
C LEU A 210 0.86 -37.48 -13.29
N PRO A 211 0.35 -38.68 -12.95
CA PRO A 211 -1.07 -38.90 -12.70
C PRO A 211 -1.48 -38.41 -11.30
N GLN A 212 -1.14 -37.16 -10.96
CA GLN A 212 -1.41 -36.54 -9.67
C GLN A 212 -2.00 -35.13 -9.83
N THR A 213 -2.89 -34.70 -8.93
CA THR A 213 -3.49 -33.34 -8.97
C THR A 213 -3.94 -32.88 -7.58
N MET A 214 -4.14 -31.57 -7.42
CA MET A 214 -4.81 -30.96 -6.27
C MET A 214 -6.23 -30.50 -6.67
N HIS A 215 -7.21 -30.65 -5.79
CA HIS A 215 -8.58 -30.24 -6.01
C HIS A 215 -9.17 -29.59 -4.75
N LEU A 216 -9.74 -28.39 -4.88
CA LEU A 216 -10.41 -27.70 -3.77
C LEU A 216 -11.83 -28.22 -3.58
N TYR A 217 -12.30 -28.24 -2.34
CA TYR A 217 -13.71 -28.40 -2.03
C TYR A 217 -14.08 -27.60 -0.79
N GLY A 218 -15.34 -27.18 -0.68
CA GLY A 218 -15.73 -26.36 0.45
C GLY A 218 -16.84 -25.38 0.19
N THR A 219 -16.71 -24.23 0.83
CA THR A 219 -17.60 -23.07 0.74
C THR A 219 -16.77 -21.82 0.51
N GLY A 220 -17.40 -20.69 0.23
CA GLY A 220 -16.64 -19.45 0.32
C GLY A 220 -17.41 -18.16 0.12
N ASP A 221 -16.64 -17.11 -0.14
CA ASP A 221 -16.94 -15.68 0.00
C ASP A 221 -17.22 -15.30 1.47
N TRP A 222 -18.16 -15.93 2.16
CA TRP A 222 -18.53 -15.61 3.56
C TRP A 222 -18.00 -16.62 4.59
N GLY A 223 -17.05 -17.48 4.22
CA GLY A 223 -16.58 -18.55 5.10
C GLY A 223 -17.62 -19.67 5.33
N GLY A 224 -17.58 -20.27 6.52
CA GLY A 224 -18.37 -21.44 6.92
C GLY A 224 -17.55 -22.74 6.87
N SER A 225 -18.14 -23.84 6.44
CA SER A 225 -17.44 -25.11 6.24
C SER A 225 -17.86 -25.78 4.93
N PRO A 226 -17.09 -26.76 4.42
CA PRO A 226 -17.60 -27.71 3.43
C PRO A 226 -18.92 -28.36 3.91
N THR A 227 -19.72 -28.85 2.96
CA THR A 227 -20.91 -29.63 3.35
C THR A 227 -20.48 -30.92 4.03
N GLU A 228 -21.27 -31.35 5.00
CA GLU A 228 -20.99 -32.59 5.71
C GLU A 228 -20.95 -33.80 4.76
N GLU A 229 -21.79 -33.83 3.71
CA GLU A 229 -21.73 -34.90 2.71
C GLU A 229 -20.39 -34.93 1.98
N SER A 230 -19.81 -33.76 1.66
CA SER A 230 -18.51 -33.67 1.00
C SER A 230 -17.39 -34.15 1.92
N VAL A 231 -17.44 -33.80 3.22
CA VAL A 231 -16.47 -34.29 4.21
C VAL A 231 -16.58 -35.80 4.38
N GLN A 232 -17.80 -36.33 4.48
CA GLN A 232 -18.04 -37.77 4.56
C GLN A 232 -17.52 -38.50 3.30
N ALA A 233 -17.77 -37.96 2.11
CA ALA A 233 -17.28 -38.51 0.85
C ALA A 233 -15.75 -38.64 0.84
N VAL A 234 -15.04 -37.60 1.31
CA VAL A 234 -13.58 -37.61 1.45
C VAL A 234 -13.14 -38.61 2.52
N GLU A 235 -13.74 -38.60 3.71
CA GLU A 235 -13.45 -39.53 4.81
C GLU A 235 -13.54 -40.99 4.35
N GLU A 236 -14.65 -41.36 3.72
CA GLU A 236 -14.89 -42.73 3.22
C GLU A 236 -13.90 -43.11 2.11
N SER A 237 -13.53 -42.15 1.26
CA SER A 237 -12.58 -42.38 0.18
C SER A 237 -11.16 -42.59 0.70
N VAL A 238 -10.75 -41.81 1.70
CA VAL A 238 -9.46 -41.94 2.39
C VAL A 238 -9.37 -43.29 3.11
N ALA A 239 -10.43 -43.69 3.82
CA ALA A 239 -10.48 -44.98 4.52
C ALA A 239 -10.30 -46.19 3.58
N LYS A 240 -10.69 -46.06 2.29
CA LYS A 240 -10.56 -47.08 1.24
C LYS A 240 -9.23 -47.05 0.47
N ASN A 241 -8.27 -46.20 0.86
CA ASN A 241 -6.98 -46.10 0.16
C ASN A 241 -6.18 -47.41 0.10
N GLY A 242 -6.37 -48.30 1.08
CA GLY A 242 -5.72 -49.62 1.10
C GLY A 242 -6.20 -50.57 0.01
N ASP A 243 -7.39 -50.33 -0.53
CA ASP A 243 -8.07 -51.22 -1.50
C ASP A 243 -7.95 -50.71 -2.95
N SER A 244 -7.13 -49.67 -3.21
CA SER A 244 -7.08 -48.98 -4.50
C SER A 244 -5.66 -48.55 -4.92
N ASP A 245 -5.40 -48.61 -6.22
CA ASP A 245 -4.22 -48.03 -6.88
C ASP A 245 -4.36 -46.51 -7.14
N PHE A 246 -5.48 -45.93 -6.71
CA PHE A 246 -5.73 -44.50 -6.70
C PHE A 246 -5.85 -44.01 -5.25
N GLU A 247 -4.87 -43.22 -4.82
CA GLU A 247 -4.84 -42.62 -3.49
C GLU A 247 -5.62 -41.29 -3.46
N VAL A 248 -6.47 -41.13 -2.45
CA VAL A 248 -7.17 -39.87 -2.12
C VAL A 248 -6.59 -39.35 -0.82
N VAL A 249 -6.12 -38.10 -0.80
CA VAL A 249 -5.51 -37.49 0.38
C VAL A 249 -6.31 -36.28 0.81
N SER A 250 -6.84 -36.32 2.03
CA SER A 250 -7.29 -35.12 2.74
C SER A 250 -6.06 -34.30 3.12
N ALA A 251 -5.80 -33.23 2.36
CA ALA A 251 -4.48 -32.60 2.28
C ALA A 251 -4.45 -31.21 2.91
N SER A 252 -3.26 -30.78 3.38
CA SER A 252 -3.00 -29.34 3.46
C SER A 252 -2.73 -28.80 2.06
N THR A 253 -3.05 -27.53 1.82
CA THR A 253 -2.81 -26.81 0.56
C THR A 253 -1.35 -26.94 0.08
N ASP A 254 -0.40 -26.90 1.00
CA ASP A 254 1.03 -26.96 0.70
C ASP A 254 1.62 -28.37 0.60
N GLU A 255 0.91 -29.40 1.05
CA GLU A 255 1.36 -30.80 1.03
C GLU A 255 1.60 -31.28 -0.41
N PHE A 256 0.74 -30.88 -1.33
CA PHE A 256 0.87 -31.18 -2.75
C PHE A 256 2.24 -30.72 -3.30
N PHE A 257 2.60 -29.46 -3.04
CA PHE A 257 3.86 -28.89 -3.51
C PHE A 257 5.08 -29.47 -2.78
N ASN A 258 4.92 -29.77 -1.49
CA ASN A 258 5.94 -30.47 -0.72
C ASN A 258 6.25 -31.86 -1.28
N ASP A 259 5.24 -32.56 -1.81
CA ASP A 259 5.43 -33.86 -2.46
C ASP A 259 5.99 -33.73 -3.89
N LEU A 260 5.57 -32.73 -4.67
CA LEU A 260 6.18 -32.43 -5.98
C LEU A 260 7.68 -32.13 -5.86
N GLU A 261 8.10 -31.44 -4.81
CA GLU A 261 9.52 -31.15 -4.54
C GLU A 261 10.35 -32.43 -4.29
N LYS A 262 9.73 -33.50 -3.79
CA LYS A 262 10.39 -34.80 -3.53
C LYS A 262 10.52 -35.67 -4.77
N LEU A 263 9.86 -35.34 -5.88
CA LEU A 263 9.94 -36.11 -7.12
C LEU A 263 11.38 -36.12 -7.67
N PRO A 264 11.80 -37.19 -8.36
CA PRO A 264 13.05 -37.19 -9.11
C PRO A 264 13.11 -36.05 -10.13
N GLU A 265 14.29 -35.46 -10.34
CA GLU A 265 14.48 -34.35 -11.30
C GLU A 265 14.05 -34.71 -12.74
N GLU A 266 14.21 -35.96 -13.16
CA GLU A 266 13.76 -36.43 -14.47
C GLU A 266 12.23 -36.43 -14.64
N GLU A 267 11.47 -36.50 -13.53
CA GLU A 267 10.01 -36.36 -13.55
C GLU A 267 9.59 -34.90 -13.50
N LYS A 268 10.24 -34.09 -12.65
CA LYS A 268 10.04 -32.62 -12.64
C LYS A 268 10.31 -31.99 -14.01
N LYS A 269 11.27 -32.51 -14.77
CA LYS A 269 11.55 -32.07 -16.15
C LYS A 269 10.40 -32.30 -17.11
N LYS A 270 9.55 -33.31 -16.89
CA LYS A 270 8.40 -33.62 -17.75
C LYS A 270 7.21 -32.69 -17.51
N LEU A 271 7.14 -32.02 -16.36
CA LEU A 271 6.04 -31.12 -16.02
C LEU A 271 5.91 -29.97 -17.06
N PRO A 272 4.67 -29.59 -17.43
CA PRO A 272 4.44 -28.46 -18.31
C PRO A 272 4.95 -27.16 -17.67
N ARG A 273 5.39 -26.22 -18.51
CA ARG A 273 6.01 -24.94 -18.09
C ARG A 273 5.28 -23.75 -18.70
N TRP A 274 5.09 -22.71 -17.90
CA TRP A 274 4.55 -21.42 -18.35
C TRP A 274 5.56 -20.30 -18.08
N ASP A 275 5.93 -19.56 -19.14
CA ASP A 275 6.87 -18.43 -19.09
C ASP A 275 6.15 -17.12 -19.47
N GLY A 276 5.17 -16.76 -18.66
CA GLY A 276 4.28 -15.62 -18.92
C GLY A 276 3.59 -15.13 -17.65
N GLU A 277 2.86 -14.03 -17.79
CA GLU A 277 1.88 -13.60 -16.78
C GLU A 277 0.57 -14.40 -16.91
N LEU A 278 -0.30 -14.28 -15.91
CA LEU A 278 -1.60 -14.96 -15.83
C LEU A 278 -2.69 -13.92 -15.55
N LEU A 279 -2.78 -12.91 -16.43
CA LEU A 279 -3.76 -11.83 -16.30
C LEU A 279 -5.18 -12.28 -16.64
N MET A 280 -6.14 -11.51 -16.14
CA MET A 280 -7.58 -11.71 -16.37
C MET A 280 -8.08 -10.76 -17.46
N THR A 281 -8.89 -11.27 -18.40
CA THR A 281 -9.69 -10.42 -19.30
C THR A 281 -10.98 -9.99 -18.61
N SER A 282 -11.69 -10.96 -18.03
CA SER A 282 -12.89 -10.74 -17.21
C SER A 282 -12.51 -10.65 -15.75
N HIS A 283 -13.11 -9.72 -15.02
CA HIS A 283 -12.80 -9.43 -13.62
C HIS A 283 -11.31 -9.14 -13.37
N GLY A 284 -10.81 -8.02 -13.92
CA GLY A 284 -9.42 -7.59 -13.75
C GLY A 284 -9.16 -6.18 -14.24
N ALA A 285 -9.51 -5.89 -15.51
CA ALA A 285 -9.22 -4.61 -16.14
C ALA A 285 -9.69 -3.37 -15.33
N GLY A 286 -10.89 -3.41 -14.74
CA GLY A 286 -11.42 -2.30 -13.94
C GLY A 286 -10.74 -2.17 -12.56
N ALA A 287 -10.28 -3.29 -12.00
CA ALA A 287 -9.64 -3.34 -10.69
C ALA A 287 -8.35 -2.51 -10.63
N TYR A 288 -7.66 -2.30 -11.75
CA TYR A 288 -6.43 -1.51 -11.82
C TYR A 288 -6.66 0.00 -11.60
N THR A 289 -7.90 0.49 -11.79
CA THR A 289 -8.22 1.93 -11.71
C THR A 289 -9.26 2.26 -10.63
N SER A 290 -10.23 1.38 -10.38
CA SER A 290 -11.35 1.61 -9.45
C SER A 290 -10.87 2.11 -8.07
N ARG A 291 -11.56 3.09 -7.46
CA ARG A 291 -11.18 3.70 -6.17
C ARG A 291 -9.77 4.31 -6.20
N ALA A 292 -9.61 5.26 -7.11
CA ALA A 292 -8.36 5.95 -7.39
C ALA A 292 -7.68 6.55 -6.15
N MET A 293 -8.46 7.07 -5.19
CA MET A 293 -7.90 7.66 -3.97
C MET A 293 -7.32 6.61 -3.02
N ASN A 294 -7.96 5.45 -2.87
CA ASN A 294 -7.48 4.38 -2.00
C ASN A 294 -6.13 3.84 -2.52
N LYS A 295 -6.01 3.65 -3.84
CA LYS A 295 -4.74 3.30 -4.51
C LYS A 295 -3.63 4.36 -4.30
N ARG A 296 -3.99 5.65 -4.27
CA ARG A 296 -3.06 6.75 -3.94
C ARG A 296 -2.57 6.66 -2.51
N LEU A 297 -3.48 6.44 -1.56
CA LEU A 297 -3.14 6.30 -0.15
C LEU A 297 -2.27 5.05 0.10
N ASN A 298 -2.55 3.93 -0.58
CA ASN A 298 -1.67 2.76 -0.58
C ASN A 298 -0.25 3.11 -1.07
N ALA A 299 -0.14 3.75 -2.24
CA ALA A 299 1.16 4.13 -2.81
C ALA A 299 1.95 5.10 -1.92
N GLN A 300 1.27 6.05 -1.26
CA GLN A 300 1.88 6.96 -0.30
C GLN A 300 2.38 6.22 0.94
N ASN A 301 1.61 5.26 1.46
CA ASN A 301 2.03 4.44 2.59
C ASN A 301 3.27 3.61 2.25
N GLU A 302 3.28 2.87 1.14
CA GLU A 302 4.43 2.07 0.74
C GLU A 302 5.70 2.92 0.54
N THR A 303 5.56 4.10 -0.08
CA THR A 303 6.68 5.01 -0.31
C THR A 303 7.22 5.57 1.01
N LEU A 304 6.34 6.09 1.87
CA LEU A 304 6.74 6.68 3.15
C LEU A 304 7.29 5.61 4.11
N ALA A 305 6.77 4.38 4.07
CA ALA A 305 7.30 3.27 4.85
C ALA A 305 8.77 2.98 4.47
N ASP A 306 9.09 2.87 3.18
CA ASP A 306 10.46 2.67 2.72
C ASP A 306 11.40 3.82 3.14
N GLU A 307 10.97 5.08 3.00
CA GLU A 307 11.75 6.24 3.46
C GLU A 307 11.97 6.23 4.98
N THR A 308 10.94 5.84 5.74
CA THR A 308 10.98 5.74 7.20
C THR A 308 11.96 4.67 7.66
N GLU A 309 11.85 3.46 7.14
CA GLU A 309 12.71 2.34 7.55
C GLU A 309 14.18 2.60 7.23
N ARG A 310 14.47 3.19 6.06
CA ARG A 310 15.82 3.63 5.69
C ARG A 310 16.41 4.58 6.71
N LEU A 311 15.65 5.61 7.07
CA LEU A 311 16.13 6.64 7.98
C LEU A 311 16.22 6.14 9.42
N CYS A 312 15.25 5.35 9.89
CA CYS A 312 15.28 4.69 11.19
C CYS A 312 16.48 3.73 11.30
N THR A 313 16.78 2.95 10.25
CA THR A 313 17.95 2.06 10.21
C THR A 313 19.25 2.87 10.27
N ALA A 314 19.37 3.94 9.46
CA ALA A 314 20.52 4.81 9.49
C ALA A 314 20.72 5.46 10.88
N ALA A 315 19.65 5.93 11.51
CA ALA A 315 19.66 6.53 12.84
C ALA A 315 20.00 5.50 13.94
N GLN A 316 19.53 4.26 13.83
CA GLN A 316 19.92 3.17 14.72
C GLN A 316 21.40 2.87 14.61
N CYS A 317 21.91 2.70 13.39
CA CYS A 317 23.32 2.42 13.19
C CYS A 317 24.18 3.60 13.66
N ALA A 318 23.75 4.85 13.49
CA ALA A 318 24.43 6.02 14.03
C ALA A 318 24.41 6.10 15.57
N GLY A 319 23.63 5.25 16.25
CA GLY A 319 23.57 5.18 17.72
C GLY A 319 22.62 6.21 18.35
N VAL A 320 21.79 6.89 17.56
CA VAL A 320 20.97 8.04 18.00
C VAL A 320 19.48 7.73 18.17
N TYR A 321 18.99 6.68 17.51
CA TYR A 321 17.59 6.27 17.54
C TYR A 321 17.46 4.76 17.76
N ASN A 322 16.34 4.27 18.28
CA ASN A 322 16.04 2.85 18.27
C ASN A 322 15.09 2.58 17.11
N TYR A 323 15.33 1.55 16.31
CA TYR A 323 14.39 1.17 15.26
C TYR A 323 13.04 0.77 15.89
N PRO A 324 11.93 1.42 15.51
CA PRO A 324 10.64 1.24 16.16
C PRO A 324 9.87 0.06 15.54
N LEU A 325 10.40 -1.16 15.68
CA LEU A 325 9.92 -2.35 14.98
C LEU A 325 8.40 -2.56 15.11
N ASP A 326 7.87 -2.53 16.33
CA ASP A 326 6.44 -2.78 16.59
C ASP A 326 5.53 -1.71 15.93
N ASN A 327 5.97 -0.45 15.90
CA ASN A 327 5.21 0.62 15.25
C ASN A 327 5.17 0.42 13.73
N LEU A 328 6.31 0.05 13.14
CA LEU A 328 6.42 -0.12 11.70
C LEU A 328 5.70 -1.39 11.25
N ASN A 329 5.81 -2.50 12.00
CA ASN A 329 5.05 -3.73 11.72
C ASN A 329 3.54 -3.46 11.81
N ARG A 330 3.04 -2.82 12.87
CA ARG A 330 1.60 -2.48 12.97
C ARG A 330 1.14 -1.58 11.82
N ALA A 331 1.92 -0.57 11.44
CA ALA A 331 1.58 0.29 10.31
C ALA A 331 1.54 -0.48 8.98
N TRP A 332 2.47 -1.42 8.77
CA TRP A 332 2.45 -2.33 7.61
C TRP A 332 1.27 -3.28 7.62
N GLU A 333 0.96 -3.92 8.74
CA GLU A 333 -0.18 -4.82 8.89
C GLU A 333 -1.50 -4.09 8.55
N ARG A 334 -1.67 -2.86 9.05
CA ARG A 334 -2.80 -1.99 8.73
C ARG A 334 -2.86 -1.57 7.25
N VAL A 335 -1.72 -1.48 6.56
CA VAL A 335 -1.70 -1.24 5.10
C VAL A 335 -2.10 -2.51 4.36
N ILE A 336 -1.55 -3.66 4.75
CA ILE A 336 -1.71 -4.95 4.06
C ILE A 336 -3.13 -5.51 4.21
N GLN A 337 -3.82 -5.30 5.33
CA GLN A 337 -5.24 -5.68 5.46
C GLN A 337 -6.12 -5.04 4.36
N HIS A 338 -5.76 -3.84 3.88
CA HIS A 338 -6.47 -3.14 2.80
C HIS A 338 -5.89 -3.42 1.41
N GLN A 339 -4.82 -4.21 1.33
CA GLN A 339 -4.35 -4.81 0.09
C GLN A 339 -5.13 -6.09 -0.26
N PHE A 340 -6.12 -6.47 0.58
CA PHE A 340 -7.08 -7.53 0.29
C PHE A 340 -7.69 -7.38 -1.10
N HIS A 341 -7.88 -8.50 -1.80
CA HIS A 341 -8.20 -8.50 -3.22
C HIS A 341 -9.54 -7.86 -3.59
N ASP A 342 -10.48 -7.68 -2.64
CA ASP A 342 -11.73 -6.91 -2.86
C ASP A 342 -11.72 -5.47 -2.32
N ASP A 343 -10.73 -5.11 -1.48
CA ASP A 343 -10.59 -3.75 -0.95
C ASP A 343 -9.77 -2.87 -1.92
N ILE A 344 -8.51 -3.23 -2.16
CA ILE A 344 -7.62 -2.41 -3.00
C ILE A 344 -8.09 -2.33 -4.45
N THR A 345 -8.82 -3.33 -4.93
CA THR A 345 -9.40 -3.37 -6.27
C THR A 345 -10.69 -2.56 -6.37
N GLY A 346 -11.24 -2.12 -5.24
CA GLY A 346 -12.36 -1.19 -5.16
C GLY A 346 -13.71 -1.82 -5.48
N THR A 347 -13.90 -3.07 -5.06
CA THR A 347 -15.01 -3.93 -5.47
C THR A 347 -16.00 -4.24 -4.36
N GLY A 348 -15.65 -3.93 -3.10
CA GLY A 348 -16.54 -3.99 -1.95
C GLY A 348 -17.50 -2.79 -1.75
N ASN A 349 -18.16 -2.77 -0.60
CA ASN A 349 -19.08 -1.72 -0.17
C ASN A 349 -18.38 -0.36 0.05
N MET A 350 -19.16 0.73 0.09
CA MET A 350 -18.61 2.06 0.34
C MET A 350 -18.01 2.23 1.74
N ASP A 351 -18.59 1.60 2.76
CA ASP A 351 -18.07 1.66 4.14
C ASP A 351 -16.68 1.03 4.25
N VAL A 352 -16.44 -0.10 3.57
CA VAL A 352 -15.11 -0.71 3.44
C VAL A 352 -14.09 0.29 2.88
N CYS A 353 -14.46 1.03 1.83
CA CYS A 353 -13.59 2.05 1.24
C CYS A 353 -13.32 3.23 2.18
N ALA A 354 -14.28 3.58 3.04
CA ALA A 354 -14.15 4.67 4.02
C ALA A 354 -13.26 4.25 5.19
N ASP A 355 -13.43 3.02 5.68
CA ASP A 355 -12.58 2.41 6.72
C ASP A 355 -11.13 2.33 6.23
N SER A 356 -10.91 1.86 4.99
CA SER A 356 -9.55 1.78 4.44
C SER A 356 -8.89 3.14 4.26
N GLN A 357 -9.64 4.19 3.90
CA GLN A 357 -9.10 5.56 3.90
C GLN A 357 -8.63 6.00 5.30
N SER A 358 -9.44 5.78 6.34
CA SER A 358 -9.08 6.10 7.72
C SER A 358 -7.79 5.39 8.14
N ASP A 359 -7.74 4.08 7.92
CA ASP A 359 -6.61 3.24 8.31
C ASP A 359 -5.33 3.57 7.53
N TYR A 360 -5.43 3.90 6.25
CA TYR A 360 -4.28 4.42 5.51
C TYR A 360 -3.76 5.73 6.08
N PHE A 361 -4.62 6.66 6.52
CA PHE A 361 -4.14 7.90 7.16
C PHE A 361 -3.53 7.64 8.55
N LEU A 362 -4.01 6.63 9.29
CA LEU A 362 -3.38 6.20 10.55
C LEU A 362 -1.95 5.69 10.31
N SER A 363 -1.75 4.82 9.31
CA SER A 363 -0.42 4.34 8.93
C SER A 363 0.49 5.46 8.43
N LEU A 364 -0.03 6.41 7.63
CA LEU A 364 0.74 7.59 7.21
C LEU A 364 1.17 8.43 8.41
N SER A 365 0.31 8.64 9.40
CA SER A 365 0.64 9.36 10.63
C SER A 365 1.76 8.65 11.42
N GLU A 366 1.66 7.32 11.54
CA GLU A 366 2.64 6.49 12.24
C GLU A 366 4.01 6.49 11.56
N PHE A 367 4.07 6.23 10.24
CA PHE A 367 5.33 6.31 9.48
C PHE A 367 5.94 7.71 9.51
N LYS A 368 5.13 8.75 9.29
CA LYS A 368 5.59 10.15 9.33
C LYS A 368 6.19 10.50 10.69
N SER A 369 5.57 10.06 11.79
CA SER A 369 6.04 10.32 13.15
C SER A 369 7.43 9.73 13.39
N GLU A 370 7.61 8.45 13.03
CA GLU A 370 8.90 7.76 13.19
C GLU A 370 9.97 8.33 12.25
N TYR A 371 9.61 8.71 11.02
CA TYR A 371 10.49 9.38 10.09
C TYR A 371 10.99 10.73 10.64
N CYS A 372 10.08 11.57 11.16
CA CYS A 372 10.44 12.84 11.76
C CYS A 372 11.33 12.69 12.99
N ALA A 373 11.07 11.67 13.81
CA ALA A 373 11.87 11.39 15.00
C ALA A 373 13.29 10.92 14.64
N ALA A 374 13.43 10.00 13.68
CA ALA A 374 14.73 9.55 13.18
C ALA A 374 15.52 10.70 12.52
N ALA A 375 14.85 11.52 11.71
CA ALA A 375 15.43 12.72 11.11
C ALA A 375 15.92 13.72 12.18
N GLY A 376 15.08 13.99 13.19
CA GLY A 376 15.42 14.87 14.31
C GLY A 376 16.61 14.35 15.13
N ALA A 377 16.69 13.04 15.36
CA ALA A 377 17.79 12.40 16.06
C ALA A 377 19.12 12.54 15.28
N LEU A 378 19.10 12.31 13.97
CA LEU A 378 20.28 12.52 13.11
C LEU A 378 20.64 14.01 12.99
N ALA A 379 19.65 14.90 12.90
CA ALA A 379 19.85 16.35 12.83
C ALA A 379 20.62 16.89 14.04
N ASN A 380 20.41 16.32 15.23
CA ASN A 380 21.13 16.72 16.45
C ASN A 380 22.62 16.37 16.43
N GLU A 381 23.05 15.49 15.51
CA GLU A 381 24.43 15.04 15.35
C GLU A 381 25.13 15.62 14.14
N LEU A 382 24.42 16.30 13.23
CA LEU A 382 25.04 17.05 12.13
C LEU A 382 25.67 18.34 12.65
N ASP A 383 26.83 18.71 12.08
CA ASP A 383 27.44 20.02 12.34
C ASP A 383 26.60 21.15 11.74
N THR A 384 25.90 21.88 12.62
CA THR A 384 25.08 23.06 12.28
C THR A 384 25.61 24.34 12.93
N LYS A 385 26.80 24.31 13.53
CA LYS A 385 27.39 25.47 14.24
C LYS A 385 27.67 26.65 13.32
N TRP A 386 27.95 26.37 12.06
CA TRP A 386 28.27 27.35 11.02
C TRP A 386 27.04 28.10 10.49
N VAL A 387 25.84 27.61 10.77
CA VAL A 387 24.58 28.22 10.32
C VAL A 387 24.32 29.51 11.10
N MET A 388 24.10 30.61 10.39
CA MET A 388 23.91 31.93 10.96
C MET A 388 22.44 32.22 11.30
N GLU A 389 21.48 31.86 10.43
CA GLU A 389 20.07 32.23 10.64
C GLU A 389 19.13 31.05 10.69
N CYS A 390 19.00 30.26 9.61
CA CYS A 390 17.96 29.23 9.51
C CYS A 390 18.52 27.93 8.92
N ALA A 391 18.87 26.97 9.78
CA ALA A 391 19.30 25.64 9.38
C ALA A 391 18.16 24.86 8.74
N VAL A 392 18.36 24.48 7.49
CA VAL A 392 17.51 23.55 6.74
C VAL A 392 18.33 22.30 6.44
N ILE A 393 17.82 21.14 6.81
CA ILE A 393 18.41 19.83 6.52
C ILE A 393 17.61 19.19 5.40
N VAL A 394 18.28 18.76 4.34
CA VAL A 394 17.65 18.08 3.20
C VAL A 394 18.02 16.60 3.22
N SER A 395 17.02 15.73 3.20
CA SER A 395 17.13 14.28 3.16
C SER A 395 16.92 13.73 1.75
N ASN A 396 17.76 12.75 1.39
CA ASN A 396 17.67 11.98 0.17
C ASN A 396 17.49 10.50 0.51
N ALA A 397 16.31 9.93 0.26
CA ALA A 397 16.03 8.51 0.51
C ALA A 397 16.59 7.57 -0.59
N VAL A 398 16.91 8.09 -1.77
CA VAL A 398 17.39 7.29 -2.91
C VAL A 398 18.85 6.87 -2.71
N ALA A 399 19.21 5.68 -3.18
CA ALA A 399 20.56 5.11 -3.06
C ALA A 399 21.62 5.76 -3.97
N HIS A 400 21.29 6.88 -4.61
CA HIS A 400 22.16 7.64 -5.50
C HIS A 400 22.24 9.10 -5.07
N ARG A 401 23.42 9.67 -5.23
CA ARG A 401 23.64 11.12 -5.10
C ARG A 401 22.78 11.83 -6.14
N ARG A 402 22.07 12.87 -5.73
CA ARG A 402 21.23 13.65 -6.64
C ARG A 402 21.26 15.13 -6.32
N LYS A 403 21.06 15.92 -7.38
CA LYS A 403 20.83 17.34 -7.33
C LYS A 403 19.41 17.61 -7.85
N ALA A 404 18.53 18.15 -7.01
CA ALA A 404 17.12 18.36 -7.35
C ALA A 404 16.54 19.54 -6.55
N ALA A 405 15.45 20.12 -7.04
CA ALA A 405 14.76 21.17 -6.32
C ALA A 405 14.03 20.58 -5.11
N VAL A 406 14.10 21.28 -3.97
CA VAL A 406 13.36 20.93 -2.76
C VAL A 406 12.47 22.10 -2.34
N SER A 407 11.20 21.81 -2.07
CA SER A 407 10.25 22.77 -1.50
C SER A 407 10.31 22.71 0.03
N ALA A 408 10.41 23.85 0.69
CA ALA A 408 10.46 23.94 2.15
C ALA A 408 9.63 25.12 2.68
N HIS A 409 8.74 24.84 3.63
CA HIS A 409 8.07 25.83 4.46
C HIS A 409 8.91 26.09 5.72
N ILE A 410 9.44 27.30 5.85
CA ILE A 410 10.35 27.68 6.92
C ILE A 410 9.90 28.96 7.62
N ARG A 411 10.33 29.12 8.87
CA ARG A 411 10.16 30.35 9.64
C ARG A 411 11.50 30.99 9.90
N MET A 412 11.69 32.22 9.43
CA MET A 412 12.91 32.97 9.73
C MET A 412 12.82 33.72 11.05
N THR A 413 13.98 34.07 11.61
CA THR A 413 14.06 34.85 12.85
C THR A 413 13.67 36.30 12.58
N HIS A 414 14.12 36.85 11.46
CA HIS A 414 13.80 38.20 11.00
C HIS A 414 12.84 38.17 9.81
N ASN A 415 11.99 39.19 9.72
CA ASN A 415 11.22 39.41 8.51
C ASN A 415 12.14 40.09 7.49
N CYS A 416 12.30 39.50 6.32
CA CYS A 416 13.12 40.02 5.23
C CYS A 416 12.39 39.90 3.89
N THR A 417 12.78 40.68 2.90
CA THR A 417 12.13 40.66 1.57
C THR A 417 12.67 39.54 0.69
N PHE A 418 13.98 39.30 0.75
CA PHE A 418 14.66 38.27 -0.03
C PHE A 418 15.48 37.36 0.86
N ILE A 419 15.77 36.17 0.34
CA ILE A 419 16.59 35.15 1.00
C ILE A 419 17.70 34.68 0.06
N LYS A 420 18.75 34.15 0.66
CA LYS A 420 19.77 33.30 0.02
C LYS A 420 19.84 31.98 0.76
N VAL A 421 20.15 30.92 0.03
CA VAL A 421 20.45 29.61 0.62
C VAL A 421 21.93 29.32 0.38
N LEU A 422 22.66 29.03 1.46
CA LEU A 422 24.11 28.82 1.47
C LEU A 422 24.44 27.39 1.93
N ASP A 423 25.48 26.80 1.36
CA ASP A 423 26.15 25.63 1.95
C ASP A 423 27.23 26.05 2.97
N LYS A 424 27.90 25.06 3.57
CA LYS A 424 28.93 25.29 4.59
C LYS A 424 30.12 26.12 4.09
N ASP A 425 30.43 26.04 2.80
CA ASP A 425 31.53 26.79 2.19
C ASP A 425 31.11 28.25 1.84
N GLY A 426 29.88 28.64 2.20
CA GLY A 426 29.32 29.96 1.92
C GLY A 426 28.88 30.11 0.46
N LYS A 427 28.79 29.01 -0.31
CA LYS A 427 28.37 29.05 -1.71
C LYS A 427 26.85 29.16 -1.78
N GLU A 428 26.37 30.18 -2.48
CA GLU A 428 24.96 30.38 -2.77
C GLU A 428 24.44 29.32 -3.75
N THR A 429 23.27 28.75 -3.45
CA THR A 429 22.54 27.84 -4.35
C THR A 429 21.32 28.54 -4.98
N PRO A 430 20.96 28.21 -6.25
CA PRO A 430 19.72 28.68 -6.85
C PRO A 430 18.54 28.51 -5.89
N SER A 431 17.87 29.61 -5.60
CA SER A 431 16.76 29.65 -4.65
C SER A 431 15.73 30.71 -5.05
N GLN A 432 14.49 30.50 -4.62
CA GLN A 432 13.36 31.39 -4.86
C GLN A 432 12.35 31.31 -3.72
N ILE A 433 11.63 32.42 -3.52
CA ILE A 433 10.47 32.49 -2.63
C ILE A 433 9.23 32.26 -3.52
N VAL A 434 8.40 31.29 -3.16
CA VAL A 434 7.11 31.02 -3.81
C VAL A 434 6.02 31.84 -3.13
N ASN A 435 5.98 31.80 -1.80
CA ASN A 435 5.03 32.57 -1.01
C ASN A 435 5.69 33.05 0.29
N LYS A 436 5.19 34.15 0.85
CA LYS A 436 5.68 34.74 2.09
C LYS A 436 4.53 35.35 2.88
N SER A 437 4.45 35.00 4.15
CA SER A 437 3.55 35.64 5.12
C SER A 437 4.30 36.01 6.39
N GLY A 438 4.66 37.30 6.53
CA GLY A 438 5.45 37.79 7.64
C GLY A 438 6.83 37.12 7.72
N LYS A 439 7.02 36.24 8.71
CA LYS A 439 8.26 35.47 8.93
C LYS A 439 8.20 34.03 8.40
N GLU A 440 7.06 33.59 7.88
CA GLU A 440 6.89 32.28 7.26
C GLU A 440 7.14 32.40 5.75
N PHE A 441 7.91 31.48 5.18
CA PHE A 441 8.33 31.47 3.79
C PHE A 441 8.13 30.06 3.21
N ASP A 442 7.46 30.01 2.06
CA ASP A 442 7.51 28.85 1.17
C ASP A 442 8.64 29.11 0.16
N ILE A 443 9.73 28.36 0.27
CA ILE A 443 10.89 28.49 -0.60
C ILE A 443 11.08 27.24 -1.46
N VAL A 444 11.75 27.42 -2.59
CA VAL A 444 12.29 26.34 -3.41
C VAL A 444 13.76 26.61 -3.65
N PHE A 445 14.62 25.62 -3.45
CA PHE A 445 16.05 25.75 -3.77
C PHE A 445 16.63 24.45 -4.30
N LEU A 446 17.73 24.56 -5.02
CA LEU A 446 18.43 23.42 -5.59
C LEU A 446 19.36 22.80 -4.53
N ALA A 447 19.11 21.55 -4.14
CA ALA A 447 19.92 20.85 -3.15
C ALA A 447 20.68 19.70 -3.80
N GLU A 448 21.96 19.56 -3.46
CA GLU A 448 22.79 18.43 -3.84
C GLU A 448 23.07 17.57 -2.60
N VAL A 449 22.54 16.35 -2.57
CA VAL A 449 22.56 15.48 -1.40
C VAL A 449 23.08 14.10 -1.79
N GLU A 450 23.97 13.56 -0.96
CA GLU A 450 24.53 12.22 -1.16
C GLU A 450 23.45 11.12 -1.04
N ALA A 451 23.76 9.93 -1.54
CA ALA A 451 22.88 8.77 -1.47
C ALA A 451 22.50 8.44 -0.02
N MET A 452 21.22 8.14 0.21
CA MET A 452 20.66 7.81 1.54
C MET A 452 21.19 8.76 2.62
N GLY A 453 21.12 10.05 2.33
CA GLY A 453 21.91 11.07 3.01
C GLY A 453 21.11 12.26 3.53
N LEU A 454 21.79 13.08 4.33
CA LEU A 454 21.31 14.33 4.89
C LEU A 454 22.35 15.42 4.61
N LYS A 455 21.92 16.64 4.29
CA LYS A 455 22.82 17.79 4.14
C LYS A 455 22.23 19.07 4.73
N VAL A 456 23.05 19.84 5.44
CA VAL A 456 22.69 21.12 6.08
C VAL A 456 22.89 22.28 5.08
N TYR A 457 21.94 23.20 5.09
CA TYR A 457 21.98 24.50 4.40
C TYR A 457 21.58 25.61 5.38
N ASP A 458 22.09 26.82 5.17
CA ASP A 458 21.66 28.03 5.89
C ASP A 458 20.81 28.91 4.99
N VAL A 459 19.63 29.31 5.48
CA VAL A 459 18.78 30.30 4.80
C VAL A 459 18.93 31.63 5.50
N VAL A 460 19.49 32.61 4.79
CA VAL A 460 19.82 33.94 5.32
C VAL A 460 19.08 35.05 4.57
N PRO A 461 18.79 36.19 5.22
CA PRO A 461 18.26 37.38 4.58
C PRO A 461 19.19 37.89 3.48
N ALA A 462 18.61 38.51 2.47
CA ALA A 462 19.34 39.14 1.39
C ALA A 462 18.72 40.49 1.00
N ASP A 463 19.57 41.35 0.43
CA ASP A 463 19.16 42.67 -0.06
C ASP A 463 18.49 42.62 -1.45
N SER A 464 18.65 41.50 -2.15
CA SER A 464 18.10 41.29 -3.50
C SER A 464 17.74 39.83 -3.72
N ALA A 465 16.88 39.58 -4.71
CA ALA A 465 16.55 38.23 -5.15
C ALA A 465 17.80 37.48 -5.66
N CYS A 466 17.75 36.14 -5.63
CA CYS A 466 18.85 35.30 -6.12
C CYS A 466 19.22 35.67 -7.56
N SER A 467 20.49 36.01 -7.78
CA SER A 467 20.99 36.48 -9.08
C SER A 467 21.60 35.37 -9.94
N ILE A 468 21.63 34.13 -9.42
CA ILE A 468 22.16 32.98 -10.14
C ILE A 468 21.23 32.67 -11.32
N LYS A 469 21.75 32.88 -12.53
CA LYS A 469 21.05 32.48 -13.75
C LYS A 469 21.27 30.99 -13.99
N THR A 470 20.18 30.27 -14.26
CA THR A 470 20.20 28.84 -14.59
C THR A 470 19.74 28.62 -16.02
N ASP A 471 19.63 27.35 -16.40
CA ASP A 471 19.11 26.85 -17.67
C ASP A 471 17.60 27.05 -17.86
N LEU A 472 16.90 27.52 -16.82
CA LEU A 472 15.45 27.64 -16.81
C LEU A 472 14.94 28.86 -17.59
N LYS A 473 13.87 28.66 -18.35
CA LYS A 473 13.07 29.72 -18.96
C LYS A 473 11.59 29.38 -18.85
N VAL A 474 10.78 30.40 -18.62
CA VAL A 474 9.32 30.28 -18.60
C VAL A 474 8.68 31.49 -19.27
N SER A 475 7.63 31.21 -20.03
CA SER A 475 6.64 32.18 -20.51
C SER A 475 5.26 31.53 -20.40
N GLU A 476 4.19 32.24 -20.73
CA GLU A 476 2.82 31.74 -20.58
C GLU A 476 2.56 30.40 -21.28
N HIS A 477 3.25 30.10 -22.38
CA HIS A 477 3.06 28.87 -23.17
C HIS A 477 4.34 28.05 -23.39
N VAL A 478 5.44 28.37 -22.72
CA VAL A 478 6.73 27.67 -22.91
C VAL A 478 7.42 27.45 -21.56
N LEU A 479 7.89 26.22 -21.34
CA LEU A 479 8.82 25.85 -20.27
C LEU A 479 10.09 25.27 -20.89
N GLU A 480 11.25 25.67 -20.38
CA GLU A 480 12.54 25.16 -20.85
C GLU A 480 13.51 24.97 -19.69
N ASN A 481 14.28 23.88 -19.73
CA ASN A 481 15.50 23.66 -18.94
C ASN A 481 16.61 23.17 -19.88
N GLU A 482 17.76 22.69 -19.39
CA GLU A 482 18.86 22.24 -20.25
C GLU A 482 18.49 21.07 -21.17
N LYS A 483 17.58 20.20 -20.75
CA LYS A 483 17.20 18.97 -21.46
C LYS A 483 15.93 19.16 -22.28
N TYR A 484 14.90 19.80 -21.74
CA TYR A 484 13.59 19.90 -22.38
C TYR A 484 13.23 21.32 -22.78
N GLN A 485 12.52 21.43 -23.90
CA GLN A 485 11.66 22.57 -24.22
C GLN A 485 10.24 22.04 -24.47
N LEU A 486 9.26 22.63 -23.77
CA LEU A 486 7.84 22.31 -23.90
C LEU A 486 7.09 23.49 -24.46
N ILE A 487 6.12 23.23 -25.34
CA ILE A 487 5.21 24.24 -25.88
C ILE A 487 3.77 23.78 -25.63
N PHE A 488 2.96 24.67 -25.06
CA PHE A 488 1.53 24.47 -24.89
C PHE A 488 0.77 25.03 -26.10
N ASN A 489 -0.29 24.34 -26.55
CA ASN A 489 -1.18 24.87 -27.57
C ASN A 489 -2.30 25.73 -26.95
N LYS A 490 -3.14 26.33 -27.82
CA LYS A 490 -4.32 27.11 -27.42
C LYS A 490 -5.39 26.37 -26.61
N ASN A 491 -5.29 25.04 -26.49
CA ASN A 491 -6.20 24.21 -25.68
C ASN A 491 -5.56 23.83 -24.32
N GLY A 492 -4.34 24.28 -24.03
CA GLY A 492 -3.61 23.94 -22.82
C GLY A 492 -2.95 22.56 -22.84
N ASP A 493 -2.94 21.89 -23.99
CA ASP A 493 -2.23 20.61 -24.14
C ASP A 493 -0.72 20.84 -24.31
N ILE A 494 0.10 19.94 -23.78
CA ILE A 494 1.53 19.87 -24.11
C ILE A 494 1.64 19.41 -25.57
N ALA A 495 1.88 20.34 -26.48
CA ALA A 495 1.82 20.13 -27.92
C ALA A 495 3.16 19.77 -28.56
N SER A 496 4.26 20.17 -27.93
CA SER A 496 5.61 19.81 -28.34
C SER A 496 6.48 19.60 -27.12
N ILE A 497 7.30 18.54 -27.16
CA ILE A 497 8.42 18.35 -26.25
C ILE A 497 9.65 18.09 -27.11
N ILE A 498 10.68 18.91 -26.94
CA ILE A 498 11.98 18.74 -27.58
C ILE A 498 12.97 18.31 -26.51
N ASP A 499 13.57 17.14 -26.68
CA ASP A 499 14.80 16.77 -25.98
C ASP A 499 15.98 17.44 -26.71
N LYS A 500 16.55 18.46 -26.08
CA LYS A 500 17.67 19.24 -26.58
C LYS A 500 19.01 18.50 -26.50
N LYS A 501 19.17 17.57 -25.53
CA LYS A 501 20.39 16.76 -25.39
C LYS A 501 20.48 15.77 -26.55
N ASN A 502 19.39 15.05 -26.83
CA ASN A 502 19.34 14.07 -27.92
C ASN A 502 18.96 14.67 -29.28
N ARG A 503 18.47 15.92 -29.30
CA ARG A 503 17.98 16.64 -30.50
C ARG A 503 16.78 15.95 -31.16
N ILE A 504 15.81 15.53 -30.34
CA ILE A 504 14.65 14.75 -30.76
C ILE A 504 13.36 15.47 -30.35
N LYS A 505 12.38 15.52 -31.26
CA LYS A 505 11.00 15.87 -30.93
C LYS A 505 10.29 14.61 -30.44
N LEU A 506 9.75 14.63 -29.22
CA LEU A 506 9.21 13.42 -28.57
C LEU A 506 7.76 13.10 -28.93
N LEU A 507 7.00 14.08 -29.44
CA LEU A 507 5.56 13.98 -29.66
C LEU A 507 5.18 14.15 -31.14
N ASP A 508 4.32 13.26 -31.63
CA ASP A 508 3.69 13.39 -32.95
C ASP A 508 2.39 14.20 -32.89
N ALA A 509 1.70 14.15 -31.75
CA ALA A 509 0.52 14.95 -31.46
C ALA A 509 0.55 15.45 -30.01
N PRO A 510 -0.32 16.41 -29.61
CA PRO A 510 -0.35 16.87 -28.24
C PRO A 510 -0.74 15.77 -27.24
N ILE A 511 -0.18 15.83 -26.03
CA ILE A 511 -0.65 15.03 -24.89
C ILE A 511 -2.00 15.58 -24.45
N LYS A 512 -3.02 14.71 -24.40
CA LYS A 512 -4.40 15.12 -24.10
C LYS A 512 -4.98 14.33 -22.93
N MET A 513 -5.88 14.99 -22.20
CA MET A 513 -6.72 14.36 -21.19
C MET A 513 -8.06 14.03 -21.84
N ALA A 514 -8.31 12.74 -22.08
CA ALA A 514 -9.43 12.24 -22.85
C ALA A 514 -10.49 11.60 -21.94
N CYS A 515 -11.75 11.98 -22.10
CA CYS A 515 -12.89 11.36 -21.42
C CYS A 515 -13.59 10.37 -22.35
N LEU A 516 -13.51 9.09 -22.01
CA LEU A 516 -14.17 8.01 -22.75
C LEU A 516 -15.50 7.65 -22.08
N LYS A 517 -16.51 7.36 -22.90
CA LYS A 517 -17.82 6.92 -22.38
C LYS A 517 -17.72 5.49 -21.89
N ASP A 518 -18.02 5.26 -20.62
CA ASP A 518 -18.30 3.93 -20.13
C ASP A 518 -19.77 3.60 -20.38
N THR A 519 -20.01 2.57 -21.19
CA THR A 519 -21.38 2.08 -21.44
C THR A 519 -21.73 0.82 -20.61
N GLY A 520 -20.86 0.44 -19.66
CA GLY A 520 -21.05 -0.50 -18.54
C GLY A 520 -21.07 -2.00 -18.88
N ALA A 521 -20.46 -2.84 -18.03
CA ALA A 521 -20.89 -4.23 -17.88
C ALA A 521 -22.07 -4.29 -16.90
N LEU A 522 -23.11 -5.08 -17.19
CA LEU A 522 -24.31 -5.13 -16.34
C LEU A 522 -24.07 -5.84 -15.00
N SER A 523 -23.12 -6.77 -14.95
CA SER A 523 -22.96 -7.66 -13.81
C SER A 523 -21.81 -7.28 -12.87
N TYR A 524 -20.70 -6.70 -13.36
CA TYR A 524 -19.52 -6.41 -12.53
C TYR A 524 -18.83 -5.07 -12.88
N PRO A 525 -19.47 -3.92 -12.60
CA PRO A 525 -19.06 -2.62 -13.15
C PRO A 525 -17.68 -2.11 -12.72
N ALA A 526 -17.25 -2.35 -11.48
CA ALA A 526 -15.93 -1.93 -11.00
C ALA A 526 -14.79 -2.89 -11.39
N TRP A 527 -15.11 -4.17 -11.63
CA TRP A 527 -14.12 -5.18 -12.01
C TRP A 527 -13.77 -5.14 -13.50
N GLU A 528 -14.69 -4.66 -14.33
CA GLU A 528 -14.59 -4.76 -15.78
C GLU A 528 -14.52 -3.40 -16.47
N ILE A 529 -13.63 -3.34 -17.44
CA ILE A 529 -13.67 -2.34 -18.52
C ILE A 529 -13.82 -3.12 -19.81
N ARG A 530 -14.65 -2.64 -20.73
CA ARG A 530 -14.86 -3.33 -22.01
C ARG A 530 -13.96 -2.73 -23.07
N LYS A 531 -13.29 -3.58 -23.84
CA LYS A 531 -12.48 -3.17 -24.99
C LYS A 531 -13.21 -2.24 -25.95
N LYS A 532 -14.48 -2.55 -26.26
CA LYS A 532 -15.30 -1.72 -27.14
C LYS A 532 -15.52 -0.28 -26.64
N ASP A 533 -15.39 -0.02 -25.34
CA ASP A 533 -15.48 1.33 -24.79
C ASP A 533 -14.11 2.03 -24.87
N ILE A 534 -13.01 1.29 -24.67
CA ILE A 534 -11.62 1.76 -24.81
C ILE A 534 -11.26 2.13 -26.26
N ASP A 535 -11.79 1.40 -27.24
CA ASP A 535 -11.53 1.59 -28.67
C ASP A 535 -12.35 2.72 -29.30
N ARG A 536 -13.33 3.27 -28.57
CA ARG A 536 -14.13 4.39 -29.07
C ARG A 536 -13.35 5.69 -29.03
N GLU A 537 -13.72 6.59 -29.94
CA GLU A 537 -13.30 7.98 -29.85
C GLU A 537 -13.76 8.60 -28.51
N PRO A 538 -12.91 9.41 -27.86
CA PRO A 538 -13.28 10.14 -26.65
C PRO A 538 -14.51 11.02 -26.89
N LEU A 539 -15.38 11.13 -25.87
CA LEU A 539 -16.53 12.03 -25.90
C LEU A 539 -16.09 13.49 -25.99
N PHE A 540 -15.05 13.83 -25.24
CA PHE A 540 -14.46 15.16 -25.20
C PHE A 540 -13.05 15.07 -24.61
N TYR A 541 -12.31 16.16 -24.77
CA TYR A 541 -10.97 16.37 -24.21
C TYR A 541 -11.00 17.60 -23.32
N ALA A 542 -10.09 17.68 -22.34
CA ALA A 542 -9.90 18.88 -21.53
C ALA A 542 -9.61 20.09 -22.43
N ASN A 543 -10.33 21.20 -22.22
CA ASN A 543 -10.25 22.39 -23.07
C ASN A 543 -10.41 23.69 -22.26
N SER A 544 -10.56 24.82 -22.96
CA SER A 544 -10.80 26.14 -22.36
C SER A 544 -9.73 26.52 -21.32
N PRO A 545 -8.45 26.59 -21.72
CA PRO A 545 -7.35 26.72 -20.78
C PRO A 545 -7.24 28.12 -20.17
N GLU A 546 -6.96 28.15 -18.88
CA GLU A 546 -6.40 29.30 -18.17
C GLU A 546 -4.94 28.99 -17.80
N PHE A 547 -4.01 29.87 -18.21
CA PHE A 547 -2.59 29.71 -17.94
C PHE A 547 -2.14 30.61 -16.80
N GLU A 548 -1.38 30.04 -15.86
CA GLU A 548 -0.82 30.76 -14.72
C GLU A 548 0.64 30.32 -14.53
N ILE A 549 1.59 31.26 -14.59
CA ILE A 549 2.99 30.98 -14.19
C ILE A 549 3.03 31.01 -12.66
N VAL A 550 3.04 29.83 -12.03
CA VAL A 550 3.02 29.69 -10.57
C VAL A 550 4.41 29.67 -9.95
N GLU A 551 5.45 29.36 -10.73
CA GLU A 551 6.84 29.48 -10.31
C GLU A 551 7.72 30.03 -11.43
N ASN A 552 8.50 31.06 -11.12
CA ASN A 552 9.50 31.65 -12.03
C ASN A 552 10.76 32.02 -11.25
N GLY A 553 11.59 31.02 -10.94
CA GLY A 553 12.85 31.25 -10.26
C GLY A 553 13.95 30.31 -10.74
N PRO A 554 15.17 30.51 -10.24
CA PRO A 554 16.35 29.83 -10.77
C PRO A 554 16.44 28.34 -10.38
N ALA A 555 15.69 27.88 -9.38
CA ALA A 555 15.69 26.47 -8.98
C ALA A 555 14.65 25.63 -9.74
N ARG A 556 13.44 26.20 -9.93
CA ARG A 556 12.31 25.55 -10.59
C ARG A 556 11.40 26.56 -11.27
N VAL A 557 10.85 26.17 -12.42
CA VAL A 557 9.80 26.91 -13.12
C VAL A 557 8.57 26.02 -13.26
N ALA A 558 7.38 26.63 -13.23
CA ALA A 558 6.14 25.90 -13.35
C ALA A 558 5.01 26.73 -13.96
N ILE A 559 4.23 26.07 -14.83
CA ILE A 559 2.99 26.61 -15.38
C ILE A 559 1.85 25.72 -14.90
N LYS A 560 0.81 26.36 -14.36
CA LYS A 560 -0.48 25.74 -14.07
C LYS A 560 -1.42 26.04 -15.23
N VAL A 561 -2.12 25.01 -15.69
CA VAL A 561 -3.13 25.08 -16.74
C VAL A 561 -4.44 24.50 -16.19
N THR A 562 -5.45 25.34 -15.99
CA THR A 562 -6.79 24.93 -15.57
C THR A 562 -7.68 24.75 -16.79
N ARG A 563 -8.43 23.64 -16.86
CA ARG A 563 -9.23 23.25 -18.02
C ARG A 563 -10.55 22.60 -17.62
N GLU A 564 -11.55 22.75 -18.48
CA GLU A 564 -12.88 22.17 -18.30
C GLU A 564 -13.00 20.79 -18.98
N LEU A 565 -13.80 19.91 -18.38
CA LEU A 565 -14.09 18.53 -18.78
C LEU A 565 -15.60 18.25 -18.58
N ASP A 566 -16.44 18.84 -19.43
CA ASP A 566 -17.90 18.78 -19.30
C ASP A 566 -18.38 19.31 -17.94
N HIS A 567 -18.75 18.43 -17.01
CA HIS A 567 -19.10 18.80 -15.64
C HIS A 567 -17.92 18.80 -14.66
N SER A 568 -16.77 18.26 -15.08
CA SER A 568 -15.54 18.16 -14.30
C SER A 568 -14.57 19.29 -14.65
N SER A 569 -13.57 19.54 -13.80
CA SER A 569 -12.42 20.40 -14.14
C SER A 569 -11.10 19.75 -13.78
N ILE A 570 -10.02 20.15 -14.45
CA ILE A 570 -8.67 19.66 -14.19
C ILE A 570 -7.68 20.83 -14.18
N ALA A 571 -6.92 20.95 -13.09
CA ALA A 571 -5.76 21.82 -12.98
C ALA A 571 -4.49 20.99 -13.06
N GLN A 572 -3.65 21.28 -14.06
CA GLN A 572 -2.37 20.61 -14.25
C GLN A 572 -1.23 21.59 -13.99
N THR A 573 -0.35 21.28 -13.05
CA THR A 573 0.89 22.04 -12.85
C THR A 573 2.06 21.27 -13.44
N VAL A 574 2.70 21.84 -14.45
CA VAL A 574 3.85 21.28 -15.15
C VAL A 574 5.12 21.93 -14.63
N PHE A 575 6.05 21.12 -14.13
CA PHE A 575 7.29 21.58 -13.51
C PHE A 575 8.52 21.20 -14.34
N LEU A 576 9.48 22.12 -14.43
CA LEU A 576 10.86 21.84 -14.82
C LEU A 576 11.82 22.38 -13.77
N GLU A 577 12.81 21.57 -13.41
CA GLU A 577 13.87 21.92 -12.48
C GLU A 577 15.17 22.21 -13.24
N SER A 578 16.01 23.07 -12.68
CA SER A 578 17.35 23.34 -13.22
C SER A 578 18.18 22.06 -13.17
N GLY A 579 18.67 21.60 -14.34
CA GLY A 579 19.34 20.30 -14.45
C GLY A 579 18.44 19.07 -14.24
N GLY A 580 17.12 19.25 -14.24
CA GLY A 580 16.15 18.16 -14.08
C GLY A 580 16.06 17.26 -15.31
N GLU A 581 15.97 15.94 -15.08
CA GLU A 581 16.04 14.92 -16.14
C GLU A 581 14.67 14.48 -16.69
N TYR A 582 13.57 14.80 -15.99
CA TYR A 582 12.20 14.48 -16.37
C TYR A 582 11.27 15.69 -16.21
N ILE A 583 10.13 15.65 -16.91
CA ILE A 583 9.02 16.60 -16.75
C ILE A 583 8.07 16.03 -15.71
N ARG A 584 7.68 16.81 -14.70
CA ARG A 584 6.61 16.41 -13.75
C ARG A 584 5.32 17.13 -14.10
N VAL A 585 4.21 16.39 -14.16
CA VAL A 585 2.85 16.94 -14.27
C VAL A 585 2.05 16.50 -13.05
N PHE A 586 1.70 17.46 -12.20
CA PHE A 586 0.77 17.24 -11.08
C PHE A 586 -0.66 17.58 -11.53
N ASN A 587 -1.61 16.69 -11.29
CA ASN A 587 -3.00 16.84 -11.68
C ASN A 587 -3.87 16.92 -10.43
N SER A 588 -4.68 17.97 -10.33
CA SER A 588 -5.80 18.10 -9.41
C SER A 588 -7.08 18.10 -10.22
N VAL A 589 -7.95 17.12 -10.02
CA VAL A 589 -9.18 16.94 -10.80
C VAL A 589 -10.38 17.09 -9.87
N ASP A 590 -11.29 17.98 -10.20
CA ASP A 590 -12.64 17.97 -9.66
C ASP A 590 -13.50 17.09 -10.58
N TRP A 591 -13.73 15.84 -10.16
CA TRP A 591 -14.37 14.83 -10.99
C TRP A 591 -15.87 14.72 -10.70
N ARG A 592 -16.68 15.20 -11.64
CA ARG A 592 -18.16 15.20 -11.55
C ARG A 592 -18.83 14.42 -12.66
N SER A 593 -18.08 14.09 -13.72
CA SER A 593 -18.56 13.35 -14.88
C SER A 593 -18.84 11.89 -14.53
N ARG A 594 -20.09 11.46 -14.69
CA ARG A 594 -20.53 10.08 -14.46
C ARG A 594 -20.32 9.21 -15.71
N ARG A 595 -20.30 7.88 -15.54
CA ARG A 595 -20.20 6.89 -16.65
C ARG A 595 -19.05 7.19 -17.61
N THR A 596 -17.93 7.61 -17.05
CA THR A 596 -16.84 8.18 -17.81
C THR A 596 -15.52 7.67 -17.25
N MET A 597 -14.55 7.53 -18.14
CA MET A 597 -13.18 7.16 -17.82
C MET A 597 -12.23 8.24 -18.34
N LEU A 598 -11.43 8.80 -17.45
CA LEU A 598 -10.39 9.77 -17.78
C LEU A 598 -9.09 9.04 -18.10
N LYS A 599 -8.53 9.27 -19.29
CA LYS A 599 -7.20 8.77 -19.69
C LYS A 599 -6.27 9.91 -20.09
N ALA A 600 -5.01 9.83 -19.68
CA ALA A 600 -3.94 10.66 -20.26
C ALA A 600 -3.39 9.95 -21.51
N VAL A 601 -3.37 10.64 -22.65
CA VAL A 601 -2.98 10.09 -23.96
C VAL A 601 -1.62 10.62 -24.36
N PHE A 602 -0.66 9.73 -24.63
CA PHE A 602 0.72 10.05 -24.98
C PHE A 602 1.08 9.55 -26.38
N PRO A 603 0.89 10.38 -27.42
CA PRO A 603 1.22 10.04 -28.80
C PRO A 603 2.68 10.42 -29.12
N PHE A 604 3.60 9.48 -28.92
CA PHE A 604 5.03 9.70 -29.12
C PHE A 604 5.44 9.68 -30.59
N SER A 605 6.60 10.25 -30.88
CA SER A 605 7.26 10.14 -32.19
C SER A 605 8.02 8.83 -32.39
N CYS A 606 8.23 8.07 -31.31
CA CYS A 606 8.83 6.74 -31.38
C CYS A 606 7.73 5.69 -31.70
N TYR A 607 8.04 4.81 -32.64
CA TYR A 607 7.13 3.73 -33.07
C TYR A 607 7.73 2.38 -32.70
N ASN A 608 6.95 1.57 -31.98
CA ASN A 608 7.26 0.18 -31.68
C ASN A 608 5.98 -0.63 -31.45
N ARG A 609 5.91 -1.86 -31.98
CA ARG A 609 4.80 -2.78 -31.69
C ARG A 609 4.75 -3.12 -30.20
N TYR A 610 5.91 -3.18 -29.53
CA TYR A 610 6.02 -3.50 -28.11
C TYR A 610 6.17 -2.23 -27.26
N ALA A 611 5.62 -2.27 -26.05
CA ALA A 611 5.98 -1.38 -24.94
C ALA A 611 6.48 -2.21 -23.76
N SER A 612 7.39 -1.63 -22.99
CA SER A 612 7.94 -2.21 -21.75
C SER A 612 7.15 -1.67 -20.55
N TYR A 613 6.74 -2.56 -19.64
CA TYR A 613 5.95 -2.22 -18.45
C TYR A 613 6.67 -2.72 -17.19
N ASP A 614 6.72 -1.85 -16.18
CA ASP A 614 7.29 -2.17 -14.88
C ASP A 614 6.41 -3.16 -14.11
N LEU A 615 6.95 -4.32 -13.75
CA LEU A 615 6.34 -5.30 -12.84
C LEU A 615 6.86 -5.16 -11.40
N GLY A 616 7.65 -4.13 -11.11
CA GLY A 616 8.23 -3.89 -9.80
C GLY A 616 9.51 -4.67 -9.54
N LEU A 617 9.67 -5.93 -9.97
CA LEU A 617 10.95 -6.68 -9.90
C LEU A 617 11.64 -6.89 -11.25
N GLY A 618 10.95 -6.54 -12.33
CA GLY A 618 11.48 -6.64 -13.67
C GLY A 618 10.51 -6.04 -14.67
N VAL A 619 10.75 -6.29 -15.95
CA VAL A 619 10.04 -5.60 -17.04
C VAL A 619 9.43 -6.61 -17.98
N ILE A 620 8.14 -6.46 -18.28
CA ILE A 620 7.45 -7.26 -19.29
C ILE A 620 7.20 -6.44 -20.55
N LYS A 621 7.35 -7.07 -21.72
CA LYS A 621 7.01 -6.46 -23.00
C LYS A 621 5.60 -6.92 -23.41
N ARG A 622 4.72 -5.97 -23.71
CA ARG A 622 3.39 -6.24 -24.25
C ARG A 622 3.22 -5.56 -25.61
N GLU A 623 2.41 -6.16 -26.47
CA GLU A 623 2.10 -5.62 -27.80
C GLU A 623 1.02 -4.54 -27.73
N ASN A 624 0.55 -4.06 -28.90
CA ASN A 624 -0.67 -3.29 -28.99
C ASN A 624 -1.87 -4.11 -28.47
N ASN A 625 -2.93 -3.40 -28.06
CA ASN A 625 -4.16 -3.99 -27.51
C ASN A 625 -4.71 -5.14 -28.39
N THR A 626 -5.06 -6.25 -27.75
CA THR A 626 -5.78 -7.39 -28.36
C THR A 626 -7.18 -7.51 -27.77
N GLU A 627 -8.01 -8.44 -28.27
CA GLU A 627 -9.36 -8.67 -27.72
C GLU A 627 -9.36 -9.11 -26.25
N THR A 628 -8.27 -9.73 -25.77
CA THR A 628 -8.17 -10.26 -24.40
C THR A 628 -7.19 -9.49 -23.52
N LEU A 629 -6.30 -8.67 -24.11
CA LEU A 629 -5.30 -7.85 -23.42
C LEU A 629 -5.36 -6.41 -23.94
N TYR A 630 -6.17 -5.58 -23.30
CA TYR A 630 -6.43 -4.20 -23.74
C TYR A 630 -6.39 -3.18 -22.60
N GLU A 631 -6.29 -3.63 -21.36
CA GLU A 631 -6.04 -2.83 -20.17
C GLU A 631 -5.17 -3.70 -19.28
N VAL A 632 -3.96 -3.24 -18.94
CA VAL A 632 -2.93 -4.07 -18.29
C VAL A 632 -2.31 -3.35 -17.10
N PRO A 633 -1.87 -4.08 -16.06
CA PRO A 633 -1.25 -3.48 -14.90
C PRO A 633 0.23 -3.14 -15.16
N ALA A 634 0.70 -2.04 -14.57
CA ALA A 634 2.11 -1.73 -14.35
C ALA A 634 2.30 -0.99 -13.04
N GLN A 635 3.47 -1.14 -12.43
CA GLN A 635 3.80 -0.60 -11.10
C GLN A 635 4.08 0.90 -11.14
N LYS A 636 5.24 1.32 -11.64
CA LYS A 636 5.64 2.74 -11.61
C LYS A 636 5.81 3.39 -12.97
N TRP A 637 5.99 2.62 -14.05
CA TRP A 637 6.21 3.21 -15.36
C TRP A 637 5.88 2.27 -16.53
N ALA A 638 5.66 2.90 -17.70
CA ALA A 638 5.59 2.24 -19.00
C ALA A 638 6.47 3.00 -20.01
N ASP A 639 7.08 2.28 -20.96
CA ASP A 639 8.07 2.81 -21.90
C ASP A 639 7.79 2.37 -23.35
N ILE A 640 7.96 3.32 -24.30
CA ILE A 640 8.13 3.01 -25.71
C ILE A 640 9.53 3.42 -26.14
N THR A 641 10.37 2.41 -26.38
CA THR A 641 11.65 2.54 -27.07
C THR A 641 11.43 2.41 -28.58
N ALA A 642 11.95 3.34 -29.37
CA ALA A 642 11.81 3.34 -30.83
C ALA A 642 12.33 2.02 -31.44
N GLY A 643 11.68 1.51 -32.50
CA GLY A 643 12.07 0.24 -33.13
C GLY A 643 13.50 0.20 -33.70
N ASN A 644 14.13 1.36 -33.91
CA ASN A 644 15.54 1.46 -34.30
C ASN A 644 16.52 1.42 -33.11
N GLY A 645 16.01 1.36 -31.87
CA GLY A 645 16.78 1.30 -30.63
C GLY A 645 17.60 2.55 -30.31
N LYS A 646 17.34 3.71 -30.93
CA LYS A 646 18.16 4.93 -30.72
C LYS A 646 17.72 5.78 -29.55
N TYR A 647 16.43 5.77 -29.21
CA TYR A 647 15.85 6.54 -28.11
C TYR A 647 14.51 5.94 -27.69
N GLY A 648 14.04 6.31 -26.50
CA GLY A 648 12.70 6.02 -26.05
C GLY A 648 12.13 7.08 -25.12
N VAL A 649 10.86 6.89 -24.77
CA VAL A 649 10.15 7.74 -23.82
C VAL A 649 9.43 6.85 -22.81
N SER A 650 9.72 7.11 -21.54
CA SER A 650 9.07 6.47 -20.41
C SER A 650 8.12 7.45 -19.72
N VAL A 651 6.97 6.94 -19.31
CA VAL A 651 5.98 7.68 -18.51
C VAL A 651 5.94 7.06 -17.12
N PHE A 652 6.18 7.88 -16.11
CA PHE A 652 6.12 7.48 -14.70
C PHE A 652 4.72 7.76 -14.14
N SER A 653 4.30 6.97 -13.15
CA SER A 653 3.10 7.24 -12.36
C SER A 653 3.42 7.18 -10.87
N ASP A 654 2.77 8.05 -10.08
CA ASP A 654 2.83 8.00 -8.62
C ASP A 654 1.88 6.93 -8.03
N CYS A 655 0.66 6.83 -8.57
CA CYS A 655 -0.37 5.94 -8.01
C CYS A 655 -1.38 5.32 -9.02
N LYS A 656 -1.09 5.33 -10.32
CA LYS A 656 -1.96 4.76 -11.37
C LYS A 656 -1.34 3.50 -11.94
N TYR A 657 -2.15 2.46 -12.06
CA TYR A 657 -1.70 1.11 -12.38
C TYR A 657 -2.25 0.59 -13.71
N GLY A 658 -3.36 1.15 -14.22
CA GLY A 658 -4.00 0.72 -15.48
C GLY A 658 -3.44 1.43 -16.72
N TRP A 659 -3.04 0.63 -17.71
CA TRP A 659 -2.46 1.12 -18.97
C TRP A 659 -3.10 0.45 -20.18
N ASP A 660 -3.14 1.16 -21.31
CA ASP A 660 -3.41 0.56 -22.60
C ASP A 660 -2.51 1.14 -23.71
N LYS A 661 -2.41 0.40 -24.82
CA LYS A 661 -1.57 0.72 -25.98
C LYS A 661 -2.36 0.51 -27.27
N PRO A 662 -3.14 1.51 -27.72
CA PRO A 662 -4.04 1.33 -28.87
C PRO A 662 -3.28 1.26 -30.19
N SER A 663 -2.05 1.76 -30.25
CA SER A 663 -1.24 1.80 -31.48
C SER A 663 0.27 1.74 -31.18
N SER A 664 1.07 1.66 -32.24
CA SER A 664 2.53 1.49 -32.12
C SER A 664 3.28 2.68 -31.53
N ASN A 665 2.66 3.85 -31.39
CA ASN A 665 3.31 5.04 -30.82
C ASN A 665 2.53 5.69 -29.67
N THR A 666 1.37 5.12 -29.30
CA THR A 666 0.49 5.73 -28.30
C THR A 666 0.46 4.87 -27.04
N LEU A 667 0.78 5.46 -25.90
CA LEU A 667 0.44 4.93 -24.58
C LEU A 667 -0.74 5.71 -24.00
N ARG A 668 -1.60 5.04 -23.25
CA ARG A 668 -2.64 5.69 -22.43
C ARG A 668 -2.54 5.22 -20.98
N LEU A 669 -2.55 6.17 -20.06
CA LEU A 669 -2.65 5.94 -18.62
C LEU A 669 -4.10 6.15 -18.18
N THR A 670 -4.71 5.16 -17.54
CA THR A 670 -6.06 5.29 -16.99
C THR A 670 -5.99 6.03 -15.65
N CYS A 671 -6.62 7.20 -15.58
CA CYS A 671 -6.49 8.11 -14.45
C CYS A 671 -7.64 7.97 -13.44
N LEU A 672 -8.88 7.96 -13.92
CA LEU A 672 -10.11 7.87 -13.11
C LEU A 672 -11.16 7.07 -13.87
N HIS A 673 -12.02 6.34 -13.15
CA HIS A 673 -13.10 5.56 -13.76
C HIS A 673 -14.33 5.56 -12.85
N THR A 674 -15.42 6.16 -13.33
CA THR A 674 -16.74 6.07 -12.72
C THR A 674 -17.64 5.18 -13.59
N PRO A 675 -17.90 3.93 -13.19
CA PRO A 675 -18.73 2.99 -13.91
C PRO A 675 -20.14 3.49 -14.24
N ALA A 676 -20.75 2.86 -15.26
CA ALA A 676 -22.12 3.17 -15.66
C ALA A 676 -23.20 2.72 -14.65
N GLY A 677 -22.86 1.75 -13.79
CA GLY A 677 -23.76 1.14 -12.80
C GLY A 677 -23.00 0.62 -11.58
N ALA A 678 -23.69 -0.08 -10.70
CA ALA A 678 -23.11 -0.70 -9.50
C ALA A 678 -23.54 -2.15 -9.37
N PHE A 679 -22.67 -2.98 -8.79
CA PHE A 679 -22.98 -4.39 -8.53
C PHE A 679 -24.15 -4.56 -7.54
N THR A 680 -24.17 -3.75 -6.49
CA THR A 680 -25.26 -3.66 -5.51
C THR A 680 -25.59 -2.20 -5.18
N LYS A 681 -26.70 -1.97 -4.47
CA LYS A 681 -27.06 -0.64 -4.00
C LYS A 681 -26.06 -0.10 -2.97
N GLU A 682 -25.43 -0.97 -2.20
CA GLU A 682 -24.50 -0.64 -1.12
C GLU A 682 -23.10 -0.30 -1.66
N THR A 683 -22.68 -0.92 -2.76
CA THR A 683 -21.37 -0.65 -3.40
C THR A 683 -21.28 0.73 -4.06
N ARG A 684 -22.40 1.20 -4.67
CA ARG A 684 -22.50 2.50 -5.38
C ARG A 684 -21.31 2.83 -6.28
N GLN A 685 -20.81 1.83 -7.02
CA GLN A 685 -19.71 2.00 -7.97
C GLN A 685 -20.05 3.04 -9.06
N ASP A 686 -21.34 3.27 -9.34
CA ASP A 686 -21.85 4.35 -10.19
C ASP A 686 -21.50 5.78 -9.71
N LEU A 687 -21.02 5.90 -8.46
CA LEU A 687 -20.56 7.15 -7.83
C LEU A 687 -19.08 7.13 -7.44
N GLN A 688 -18.36 6.04 -7.70
CA GLN A 688 -16.97 5.96 -7.28
C GLN A 688 -16.11 7.01 -8.01
N ASP A 689 -15.04 7.44 -7.34
CA ASP A 689 -14.10 8.46 -7.79
C ASP A 689 -14.70 9.86 -8.03
N LEU A 690 -16.01 10.08 -7.87
CA LEU A 690 -16.60 11.41 -7.92
C LEU A 690 -16.17 12.25 -6.71
N GLY A 691 -15.75 13.49 -6.96
CA GLY A 691 -15.12 14.38 -5.98
C GLY A 691 -13.70 14.77 -6.41
N ARG A 692 -12.93 15.31 -5.46
CA ARG A 692 -11.56 15.78 -5.75
C ARG A 692 -10.60 14.60 -5.84
N ASN A 693 -9.77 14.58 -6.87
CA ASN A 693 -8.76 13.54 -7.11
C ASN A 693 -7.39 14.18 -7.37
N ARG A 694 -6.32 13.46 -7.02
CA ARG A 694 -4.94 13.91 -7.22
C ARG A 694 -4.08 12.79 -7.77
N PHE A 695 -3.24 13.08 -8.75
CA PHE A 695 -2.24 12.15 -9.26
C PHE A 695 -1.16 12.89 -10.07
N SER A 696 -0.02 12.25 -10.23
CA SER A 696 1.11 12.81 -10.96
C SER A 696 1.63 11.80 -11.98
N PHE A 697 2.03 12.30 -13.14
CA PHE A 697 2.85 11.52 -14.06
C PHE A 697 4.14 12.26 -14.43
N GLY A 698 5.17 11.49 -14.72
CA GLY A 698 6.46 11.98 -15.20
C GLY A 698 6.68 11.62 -16.66
N ILE A 699 7.39 12.46 -17.42
CA ILE A 699 7.82 12.14 -18.79
C ILE A 699 9.34 12.21 -18.84
N PHE A 700 9.96 11.11 -19.23
CA PHE A 700 11.42 10.95 -19.30
C PHE A 700 11.82 10.40 -20.66
N SER A 701 12.75 11.07 -21.32
CA SER A 701 13.39 10.57 -22.54
C SER A 701 14.79 10.06 -22.24
N HIS A 702 15.17 8.99 -22.92
CA HIS A 702 16.47 8.35 -22.82
C HIS A 702 17.03 8.04 -24.20
N GLU A 703 18.36 7.99 -24.27
CA GLU A 703 19.07 7.39 -25.40
C GLU A 703 18.97 5.86 -25.28
N GLY A 704 18.78 5.15 -26.39
CA GLY A 704 18.65 3.70 -26.37
C GLY A 704 17.33 3.20 -25.79
N GLY A 705 17.41 2.21 -24.89
CA GLY A 705 16.28 1.58 -24.21
C GLY A 705 16.10 2.00 -22.75
N TYR A 706 15.00 1.55 -22.13
CA TYR A 706 14.61 1.94 -20.77
C TYR A 706 15.72 1.71 -19.71
N GLU A 707 16.63 0.77 -19.93
CA GLU A 707 17.77 0.49 -19.06
C GLU A 707 18.68 1.71 -18.83
N ASN A 708 18.57 2.74 -19.68
CA ASN A 708 19.28 4.00 -19.55
C ASN A 708 18.53 4.97 -18.61
N ALA A 709 18.58 4.64 -17.31
CA ALA A 709 18.15 5.45 -16.18
C ALA A 709 16.64 5.61 -15.92
N THR A 710 15.75 4.96 -16.70
CA THR A 710 14.29 5.01 -16.46
C THR A 710 13.93 4.68 -15.01
N GLN A 711 14.51 3.60 -14.49
CA GLN A 711 14.24 3.15 -13.13
C GLN A 711 14.72 4.16 -12.07
N LEU A 712 15.94 4.69 -12.23
CA LEU A 712 16.50 5.68 -11.31
C LEU A 712 15.67 6.97 -11.30
N GLN A 713 15.26 7.44 -12.48
CA GLN A 713 14.46 8.66 -12.60
C GLN A 713 13.04 8.46 -12.07
N SER A 714 12.44 7.28 -12.29
CA SER A 714 11.17 6.91 -11.66
C SER A 714 11.27 6.88 -10.13
N GLU A 715 12.37 6.35 -9.57
CA GLU A 715 12.57 6.35 -8.12
C GLU A 715 12.73 7.79 -7.58
N CYS A 716 13.49 8.63 -8.27
CA CYS A 716 13.63 10.04 -7.91
C CYS A 716 12.31 10.82 -7.99
N PHE A 717 11.46 10.49 -8.97
CA PHE A 717 10.11 11.04 -9.09
C PHE A 717 9.20 10.60 -7.94
N ASN A 718 9.24 9.32 -7.54
CA ASN A 718 8.37 8.81 -6.48
C ASN A 718 8.82 9.22 -5.07
N LYS A 719 10.12 9.43 -4.86
CA LYS A 719 10.73 9.82 -3.57
C LYS A 719 11.41 11.19 -3.69
N PRO A 720 10.69 12.32 -3.70
CA PRO A 720 11.30 13.66 -3.80
C PRO A 720 12.27 13.95 -2.63
N LEU A 721 13.07 15.02 -2.73
CA LEU A 721 13.89 15.45 -1.59
C LEU A 721 12.98 16.02 -0.48
N THR A 722 13.33 15.74 0.77
CA THR A 722 12.55 16.16 1.94
C THR A 722 13.36 17.11 2.82
N ALA A 723 12.82 18.27 3.15
CA ALA A 723 13.45 19.26 4.00
C ALA A 723 12.91 19.23 5.44
N PHE A 724 13.80 19.53 6.39
CA PHE A 724 13.51 19.77 7.79
C PHE A 724 14.13 21.09 8.22
N GLN A 725 13.43 21.86 9.05
CA GLN A 725 14.01 23.01 9.72
C GLN A 725 14.42 22.62 11.13
N THR A 726 15.65 22.95 11.54
CA THR A 726 16.13 22.68 12.90
C THR A 726 16.61 23.92 13.64
N GLY A 727 16.26 23.98 14.93
CA GLY A 727 16.83 24.95 15.87
C GLY A 727 18.23 24.60 16.37
N ALA A 728 18.79 23.44 16.00
CA ALA A 728 20.14 23.05 16.44
C ALA A 728 21.20 24.02 15.88
N ARG A 729 22.09 24.52 16.75
CA ARG A 729 23.25 25.36 16.40
C ARG A 729 24.48 24.87 17.16
N ARG A 730 25.02 23.72 16.77
CA ARG A 730 26.09 23.07 17.53
C ARG A 730 27.06 22.33 16.62
N GLU A 731 28.22 22.06 17.21
CA GLU A 731 29.16 21.08 16.69
C GLU A 731 28.56 19.68 16.93
N GLY A 732 28.45 18.90 15.86
CA GLY A 732 27.96 17.53 15.86
C GLY A 732 29.08 16.58 15.45
N ASP A 733 28.98 15.30 15.83
CA ASP A 733 30.02 14.32 15.47
C ASP A 733 29.93 13.87 14.00
N LEU A 734 28.78 14.11 13.35
CA LEU A 734 28.64 13.99 11.91
C LEU A 734 28.98 15.34 11.28
N THR A 735 29.59 15.31 10.09
CA THR A 735 29.77 16.50 9.26
C THR A 735 28.41 17.12 8.89
N ASP A 736 28.41 18.29 8.27
CA ASP A 736 27.21 18.94 7.73
C ASP A 736 26.54 18.15 6.59
N SER A 737 27.22 17.12 6.08
CA SER A 737 26.71 16.13 5.14
C SER A 737 26.90 14.71 5.70
N PHE A 738 25.89 13.85 5.56
CA PHE A 738 25.91 12.46 5.96
C PHE A 738 25.40 11.58 4.82
N SER A 739 26.02 10.41 4.61
CA SER A 739 25.54 9.38 3.68
C SER A 739 25.61 8.03 4.37
N PHE A 740 24.48 7.33 4.44
CA PHE A 740 24.41 6.03 5.10
C PHE A 740 25.01 4.91 4.24
N MET A 741 24.60 4.86 2.97
CA MET A 741 24.98 3.82 2.02
C MET A 741 24.98 4.37 0.59
N THR A 742 25.93 3.91 -0.22
CA THR A 742 26.00 4.18 -1.66
C THR A 742 26.03 2.88 -2.45
N VAL A 743 25.48 2.90 -3.67
CA VAL A 743 25.61 1.82 -4.65
C VAL A 743 26.36 2.31 -5.88
N ASN A 744 27.28 1.51 -6.42
CA ASN A 744 28.12 1.87 -7.57
C ASN A 744 27.46 1.61 -8.94
N ASP A 745 26.26 1.03 -8.96
CA ASP A 745 25.59 0.55 -10.15
C ASP A 745 24.13 1.01 -10.15
N ALA A 746 23.75 1.85 -11.13
CA ALA A 746 22.40 2.41 -11.24
C ALA A 746 21.31 1.38 -11.58
N ASN A 747 21.70 0.19 -12.06
CA ASN A 747 20.77 -0.90 -12.36
C ASN A 747 20.66 -1.91 -11.19
N CYS A 748 21.30 -1.63 -10.05
CA CYS A 748 21.04 -2.32 -8.79
C CYS A 748 20.06 -1.49 -7.95
N ILE A 749 18.79 -1.88 -7.94
CA ILE A 749 17.73 -1.16 -7.26
C ILE A 749 17.70 -1.61 -5.80
N VAL A 750 17.80 -0.67 -4.86
CA VAL A 750 17.68 -0.96 -3.42
C VAL A 750 16.21 -0.93 -3.03
N ARG A 751 15.63 -2.09 -2.69
CA ARG A 751 14.20 -2.24 -2.38
C ARG A 751 13.86 -2.02 -0.92
N ALA A 752 14.73 -2.45 -0.02
CA ALA A 752 14.50 -2.30 1.41
C ALA A 752 15.82 -2.10 2.15
N VAL A 753 15.79 -1.24 3.16
CA VAL A 753 16.82 -1.08 4.19
C VAL A 753 16.09 -0.95 5.51
N LYS A 754 16.05 -2.05 6.28
CA LYS A 754 15.26 -2.15 7.51
C LYS A 754 16.04 -2.91 8.59
N ALA A 755 15.60 -2.86 9.84
CA ALA A 755 16.07 -3.81 10.85
C ALA A 755 15.52 -5.23 10.55
N ALA A 756 16.26 -6.27 10.91
CA ALA A 756 15.74 -7.64 10.91
C ALA A 756 14.58 -7.80 11.92
N GLN A 757 13.67 -8.76 11.70
CA GLN A 757 12.54 -9.02 12.61
C GLN A 757 13.02 -9.47 14.01
N ASP A 758 14.14 -10.17 14.08
CA ASP A 758 14.82 -10.53 15.34
C ASP A 758 15.69 -9.39 15.91
N GLN A 759 15.69 -8.22 15.27
CA GLN A 759 16.53 -7.05 15.56
C GLN A 759 18.04 -7.31 15.53
N ASN A 760 18.49 -8.44 14.98
CA ASN A 760 19.89 -8.83 14.91
C ASN A 760 20.54 -8.41 13.58
N GLY A 761 20.79 -7.11 13.46
CA GLY A 761 21.37 -6.50 12.25
C GLY A 761 20.31 -5.86 11.36
N MET A 762 20.74 -5.43 10.17
CA MET A 762 19.85 -4.84 9.16
C MET A 762 19.68 -5.78 7.98
N ILE A 763 18.54 -5.67 7.32
CA ILE A 763 18.21 -6.34 6.06
C ILE A 763 18.36 -5.32 4.93
N ILE A 764 19.17 -5.66 3.93
CA ILE A 764 19.25 -4.94 2.65
C ILE A 764 18.71 -5.86 1.57
N ARG A 765 17.65 -5.44 0.89
CA ARG A 765 17.12 -6.13 -0.30
C ARG A 765 17.44 -5.33 -1.55
N VAL A 766 17.93 -6.01 -2.58
CA VAL A 766 18.24 -5.43 -3.88
C VAL A 766 17.64 -6.28 -4.99
N ASN A 767 17.38 -5.69 -6.15
CA ASN A 767 17.16 -6.44 -7.37
C ASN A 767 17.85 -5.79 -8.58
N GLU A 768 18.07 -6.60 -9.63
CA GLU A 768 18.58 -6.12 -10.91
C GLU A 768 17.46 -5.49 -11.74
N GLY A 769 17.69 -4.30 -12.30
CA GLY A 769 16.65 -3.46 -12.91
C GLY A 769 16.59 -3.43 -14.44
N SER A 770 17.62 -3.93 -15.12
CA SER A 770 17.81 -3.77 -16.57
C SER A 770 17.61 -5.03 -17.40
N GLY A 771 17.48 -6.20 -16.76
CA GLY A 771 17.45 -7.49 -17.45
C GLY A 771 18.83 -7.95 -17.93
N GLN A 772 19.90 -7.40 -17.35
CA GLN A 772 21.29 -7.72 -17.72
C GLN A 772 22.10 -8.04 -16.47
N ALA A 773 22.89 -9.12 -16.54
CA ALA A 773 23.73 -9.52 -15.41
C ALA A 773 24.71 -8.40 -15.00
N ARG A 774 24.77 -8.12 -13.70
CA ARG A 774 25.64 -7.10 -13.10
C ARG A 774 26.72 -7.79 -12.28
N LYS A 775 27.99 -7.51 -12.58
CA LYS A 775 29.14 -8.05 -11.84
C LYS A 775 29.79 -6.97 -10.99
N ASN A 776 30.33 -7.34 -9.85
CA ASN A 776 31.04 -6.42 -8.94
C ASN A 776 30.16 -5.24 -8.48
N VAL A 777 28.88 -5.51 -8.22
CA VAL A 777 28.00 -4.55 -7.53
C VAL A 777 28.53 -4.38 -6.11
N LYS A 778 28.63 -3.13 -5.66
CA LYS A 778 29.20 -2.74 -4.38
C LYS A 778 28.23 -1.84 -3.63
N LEU A 779 27.92 -2.25 -2.40
CA LEU A 779 27.27 -1.39 -1.41
C LEU A 779 28.34 -0.93 -0.42
N LYS A 780 28.56 0.39 -0.34
CA LYS A 780 29.53 0.99 0.58
C LYS A 780 28.79 1.72 1.69
N PHE A 781 29.02 1.31 2.92
CA PHE A 781 28.36 1.81 4.12
C PHE A 781 29.20 2.89 4.83
N TYR A 782 28.56 3.69 5.67
CA TYR A 782 29.24 4.71 6.48
C TYR A 782 30.19 4.10 7.53
N LYS A 783 29.91 2.87 8.00
CA LYS A 783 30.72 2.10 8.97
C LYS A 783 31.24 0.77 8.42
N LYS A 784 32.18 0.18 9.16
CA LYS A 784 32.74 -1.14 8.87
C LYS A 784 31.67 -2.21 9.03
N ILE A 785 31.66 -3.19 8.14
CA ILE A 785 30.86 -4.41 8.24
C ILE A 785 31.62 -5.39 9.14
N GLU A 786 30.98 -5.85 10.20
CA GLU A 786 31.49 -6.91 11.07
C GLU A 786 31.11 -8.29 10.53
N ASN A 787 29.89 -8.41 10.01
CA ASN A 787 29.38 -9.65 9.44
C ASN A 787 28.32 -9.37 8.38
N ALA A 788 28.26 -10.24 7.36
CA ALA A 788 27.21 -10.21 6.36
C ALA A 788 26.93 -11.61 5.81
N VAL A 789 25.65 -11.94 5.69
CA VAL A 789 25.15 -13.20 5.15
C VAL A 789 24.07 -12.94 4.12
N GLU A 790 23.95 -13.83 3.14
CA GLU A 790 22.85 -13.83 2.18
C GLU A 790 21.65 -14.54 2.82
N THR A 791 20.47 -13.94 2.67
CA THR A 791 19.21 -14.44 3.21
C THR A 791 18.12 -14.44 2.14
N LEU A 792 17.03 -15.15 2.44
CA LEU A 792 15.77 -15.03 1.71
C LEU A 792 14.94 -13.84 2.22
N ALA A 793 13.77 -13.62 1.62
CA ALA A 793 12.85 -12.56 2.03
C ALA A 793 12.26 -12.77 3.42
N ASN A 794 12.12 -14.03 3.84
CA ASN A 794 11.74 -14.43 5.21
C ASN A 794 12.92 -14.36 6.21
N GLU A 795 14.03 -13.72 5.81
CA GLU A 795 15.24 -13.50 6.62
C GLU A 795 16.00 -14.77 7.01
N LYS A 796 15.65 -15.94 6.46
CA LYS A 796 16.40 -17.18 6.65
C LYS A 796 17.75 -17.10 5.93
N GLU A 797 18.82 -17.42 6.64
CA GLU A 797 20.18 -17.44 6.10
C GLU A 797 20.35 -18.60 5.11
N ILE A 798 20.97 -18.31 3.96
CA ILE A 798 21.22 -19.27 2.88
C ILE A 798 22.68 -19.34 2.44
N GLY A 799 23.52 -18.40 2.88
CA GLY A 799 24.94 -18.42 2.55
C GLY A 799 25.72 -17.25 3.14
N THR A 800 27.04 -17.29 2.98
CA THR A 800 27.91 -16.18 3.39
C THR A 800 27.90 -15.08 2.33
N ALA A 801 28.06 -13.82 2.74
CA ALA A 801 28.19 -12.71 1.82
C ALA A 801 29.63 -12.19 1.78
N ARG A 802 30.10 -11.78 0.60
CA ARG A 802 31.47 -11.27 0.44
C ARG A 802 31.52 -9.78 0.82
N PHE A 803 32.28 -9.46 1.87
CA PHE A 803 32.52 -8.08 2.27
C PHE A 803 33.98 -7.83 2.65
N ALA A 804 34.40 -6.57 2.60
CA ALA A 804 35.69 -6.10 3.08
C ALA A 804 35.57 -4.67 3.62
N ALA A 805 36.05 -4.45 4.84
CA ALA A 805 35.92 -3.17 5.54
C ALA A 805 34.47 -2.63 5.51
N LYS A 806 34.20 -1.55 4.78
CA LYS A 806 32.86 -0.93 4.68
C LYS A 806 32.05 -1.36 3.44
N THR A 807 32.53 -2.33 2.66
CA THR A 807 31.98 -2.63 1.34
C THR A 807 31.50 -4.08 1.24
N LEU A 808 30.24 -4.26 0.90
CA LEU A 808 29.67 -5.54 0.45
C LEU A 808 29.83 -5.64 -1.07
N THR A 809 30.25 -6.79 -1.60
CA THR A 809 30.43 -7.02 -3.05
C THR A 809 29.70 -8.28 -3.50
N PHE A 810 28.87 -8.18 -4.54
CA PHE A 810 28.13 -9.31 -5.10
C PHE A 810 27.92 -9.14 -6.61
N SER A 811 27.23 -10.10 -7.21
CA SER A 811 26.75 -10.03 -8.59
C SER A 811 25.25 -10.32 -8.61
N LEU A 812 24.58 -9.86 -9.66
CA LEU A 812 23.17 -10.10 -9.90
C LEU A 812 22.99 -10.67 -11.31
N ASN A 813 22.17 -11.69 -11.45
CA ASN A 813 21.64 -12.16 -12.73
C ASN A 813 20.49 -11.25 -13.20
N PRO A 814 20.06 -11.33 -14.47
CA PRO A 814 18.92 -10.57 -14.98
C PRO A 814 17.70 -10.65 -14.07
N PHE A 815 17.20 -9.50 -13.63
CA PHE A 815 16.07 -9.35 -12.69
C PHE A 815 16.17 -10.08 -11.35
N GLU A 816 17.32 -10.66 -10.99
CA GLU A 816 17.52 -11.41 -9.76
C GLU A 816 17.31 -10.51 -8.53
N VAL A 817 16.64 -11.06 -7.51
CA VAL A 817 16.51 -10.46 -6.19
C VAL A 817 17.52 -11.09 -5.24
N LYS A 818 18.22 -10.27 -4.46
CA LYS A 818 19.08 -10.73 -3.35
C LYS A 818 18.75 -9.99 -2.07
N THR A 819 18.90 -10.69 -0.94
CA THR A 819 18.77 -10.10 0.38
C THR A 819 19.99 -10.42 1.22
N PHE A 820 20.46 -9.43 1.96
CA PHE A 820 21.60 -9.55 2.85
C PHE A 820 21.21 -9.12 4.25
N ARG A 821 21.58 -9.92 5.25
CA ARG A 821 21.61 -9.51 6.65
C ARG A 821 23.01 -9.01 6.96
N ILE A 822 23.11 -7.78 7.47
CA ILE A 822 24.38 -7.07 7.68
C ILE A 822 24.45 -6.55 9.12
N GLN A 823 25.56 -6.82 9.77
CA GLN A 823 25.94 -6.21 11.05
C GLN A 823 27.09 -5.24 10.80
N LEU A 824 26.85 -3.96 11.09
CA LEU A 824 27.89 -2.94 11.09
C LEU A 824 28.51 -2.83 12.47
N GLU A 825 29.73 -2.31 12.51
CA GLU A 825 30.42 -1.94 13.74
C GLU A 825 29.52 -1.11 14.65
N LYS A 826 29.36 -1.60 15.88
CA LYS A 826 28.47 -1.02 16.87
C LYS A 826 28.80 0.46 17.09
N ALA A 827 27.79 1.33 16.99
CA ALA A 827 27.97 2.70 17.42
C ALA A 827 27.98 2.83 18.94
N GLU A 828 28.82 3.73 19.41
CA GLU A 828 28.69 4.26 20.76
C GLU A 828 27.29 4.85 20.90
N LYS A 829 26.60 4.46 21.97
CA LYS A 829 25.28 5.01 22.27
C LYS A 829 25.47 6.48 22.62
N LYS A 830 24.87 7.36 21.82
CA LYS A 830 24.96 8.80 22.07
C LYS A 830 23.91 9.26 23.07
N PRO A 831 24.16 10.36 23.81
CA PRO A 831 23.16 10.95 24.69
C PRO A 831 21.87 11.25 23.93
N ARG A 832 20.75 10.69 24.41
CA ARG A 832 19.41 10.95 23.86
C ARG A 832 18.73 12.07 24.64
N GLU A 833 17.65 12.61 24.07
CA GLU A 833 16.79 13.53 24.80
C GLU A 833 16.39 12.88 26.13
N SER A 834 16.64 13.57 27.25
CA SER A 834 16.24 13.05 28.55
C SER A 834 14.76 13.30 28.74
N PHE A 835 14.01 12.24 29.04
CA PHE A 835 12.59 12.34 29.32
C PHE A 835 12.27 11.82 30.71
N LYS A 836 11.21 12.40 31.29
CA LYS A 836 10.61 11.98 32.54
C LYS A 836 9.16 11.59 32.26
N LYS A 837 8.87 10.30 32.39
CA LYS A 837 7.49 9.79 32.40
C LYS A 837 6.82 10.37 33.65
N MET A 838 5.71 11.06 33.46
CA MET A 838 4.97 11.68 34.57
C MET A 838 4.10 10.62 35.24
N GLU A 839 4.01 10.69 36.56
CA GLU A 839 2.93 10.02 37.29
C GLU A 839 1.75 10.98 37.32
N ILE A 840 0.65 10.57 36.68
CA ILE A 840 -0.60 11.34 36.66
C ILE A 840 -1.56 10.75 37.69
N GLU A 841 -2.29 11.62 38.39
CA GLU A 841 -3.30 11.20 39.34
C GLU A 841 -4.60 10.91 38.59
N CYS A 842 -4.83 9.64 38.26
CA CYS A 842 -6.08 9.20 37.66
C CYS A 842 -7.26 9.44 38.61
N ASN A 843 -8.36 9.96 38.09
CA ASN A 843 -9.52 10.41 38.88
C ASN A 843 -10.84 9.73 38.49
N ALA A 844 -10.82 8.85 37.48
CA ALA A 844 -11.96 8.08 37.01
C ALA A 844 -11.53 6.69 36.54
N LYS A 845 -12.52 5.79 36.42
CA LYS A 845 -12.39 4.48 35.78
C LYS A 845 -12.80 4.60 34.31
N GLY A 846 -11.98 4.09 33.41
CA GLY A 846 -12.16 4.17 31.95
C GLY A 846 -11.89 2.86 31.22
N PHE A 847 -11.19 1.91 31.84
CA PHE A 847 -10.98 0.58 31.27
C PHE A 847 -11.91 -0.47 31.86
N THR A 848 -12.23 -1.50 31.08
CA THR A 848 -12.87 -2.73 31.53
C THR A 848 -12.14 -3.94 30.94
N PRO A 849 -12.05 -5.06 31.67
CA PRO A 849 -11.52 -6.30 31.13
C PRO A 849 -12.60 -7.07 30.36
N ASN A 850 -12.18 -7.93 29.43
CA ASN A 850 -13.07 -8.83 28.68
C ASN A 850 -14.03 -9.65 29.56
N GLU A 851 -13.62 -10.08 30.75
CA GLU A 851 -14.49 -10.88 31.63
C GLU A 851 -15.60 -10.05 32.30
N ASN A 852 -15.50 -8.71 32.30
CA ASN A 852 -16.48 -7.83 32.94
C ASN A 852 -16.51 -6.42 32.35
N MET A 853 -17.32 -6.24 31.30
CA MET A 853 -17.54 -4.98 30.58
C MET A 853 -18.61 -4.07 31.23
N ARG A 854 -19.09 -4.38 32.44
CA ARG A 854 -20.22 -3.67 33.06
C ARG A 854 -19.78 -2.46 33.89
N ASN A 855 -20.67 -1.49 34.01
CA ASN A 855 -20.62 -0.37 34.98
C ASN A 855 -19.54 0.70 34.76
N VAL A 856 -18.80 0.66 33.64
CA VAL A 856 -17.85 1.72 33.26
C VAL A 856 -18.19 2.18 31.85
N ILE A 857 -18.53 3.47 31.72
CA ILE A 857 -18.77 4.12 30.42
C ILE A 857 -18.07 5.48 30.47
N LEU A 858 -17.19 5.72 29.51
CA LEU A 858 -16.58 7.04 29.34
C LEU A 858 -17.66 8.04 28.95
N GLN A 859 -17.78 9.11 29.74
CA GLN A 859 -18.84 10.11 29.56
C GLN A 859 -18.80 10.68 28.14
N GLY A 860 -19.92 10.59 27.42
CA GLY A 860 -20.06 11.06 26.04
C GLY A 860 -19.58 10.09 24.96
N GLY A 861 -18.75 9.10 25.31
CA GLY A 861 -18.22 8.10 24.37
C GLY A 861 -19.12 6.87 24.18
N GLY A 862 -19.91 6.51 25.20
CA GLY A 862 -20.83 5.36 25.13
C GLY A 862 -20.15 3.98 25.25
N CYS A 863 -18.84 3.94 25.46
CA CYS A 863 -18.05 2.73 25.61
C CYS A 863 -16.98 2.89 26.71
N SER A 864 -16.28 1.80 27.02
CA SER A 864 -15.04 1.81 27.82
C SER A 864 -13.88 1.24 27.01
N LEU A 865 -12.65 1.47 27.48
CA LEU A 865 -11.45 1.00 26.80
C LEU A 865 -11.12 -0.45 27.22
N PRO A 866 -10.66 -1.30 26.28
CA PRO A 866 -10.30 -2.68 26.58
C PRO A 866 -8.99 -2.75 27.37
N ALA A 867 -9.03 -3.39 28.54
CA ALA A 867 -7.87 -3.53 29.42
C ALA A 867 -6.77 -4.41 28.83
N GLU A 868 -7.15 -5.47 28.12
CA GLU A 868 -6.27 -6.46 27.50
C GLU A 868 -5.47 -5.89 26.31
N LEU A 869 -5.94 -4.81 25.69
CA LEU A 869 -5.19 -4.07 24.68
C LEU A 869 -4.26 -2.99 25.27
N CYS A 870 -4.32 -2.70 26.57
CA CYS A 870 -3.51 -1.64 27.18
C CYS A 870 -2.10 -2.14 27.52
N PRO A 871 -1.03 -1.73 26.81
CA PRO A 871 0.32 -2.17 27.14
C PRO A 871 0.83 -1.41 28.37
N ALA A 872 1.84 -1.92 29.07
CA ALA A 872 2.45 -1.21 30.22
C ALA A 872 3.14 0.11 29.81
N SER A 873 3.63 0.20 28.58
CA SER A 873 4.21 1.42 28.02
C SER A 873 4.12 1.42 26.50
N VAL A 874 4.03 2.59 25.90
CA VAL A 874 4.10 2.77 24.44
C VAL A 874 5.21 3.77 24.10
N THR A 875 5.95 3.53 23.03
CA THR A 875 6.94 4.48 22.51
C THR A 875 6.52 4.92 21.11
N LYS A 876 6.46 6.23 20.88
CA LYS A 876 6.06 6.84 19.61
C LYS A 876 6.96 8.03 19.29
N GLY A 877 7.53 8.04 18.08
CA GLY A 877 8.43 9.12 17.67
C GLY A 877 9.57 9.36 18.68
N GLY A 878 10.08 8.28 19.28
CA GLY A 878 11.14 8.31 20.30
C GLY A 878 10.68 8.70 21.71
N ILE A 879 9.39 9.01 21.92
CA ILE A 879 8.83 9.41 23.21
C ILE A 879 8.13 8.21 23.86
N THR A 880 8.60 7.81 25.04
CA THR A 880 7.99 6.70 25.80
C THR A 880 7.00 7.21 26.84
N PHE A 881 5.76 6.73 26.77
CA PHE A 881 4.69 6.98 27.73
C PHE A 881 4.56 5.79 28.68
N ARG A 882 4.36 6.07 29.97
CA ARG A 882 3.88 5.06 30.93
C ARG A 882 2.36 5.03 30.82
N MET A 883 1.81 3.92 30.39
CA MET A 883 0.37 3.75 30.28
C MET A 883 -0.23 3.53 31.68
N PRO A 884 -1.52 3.81 31.87
CA PRO A 884 -2.17 3.54 33.14
C PRO A 884 -2.27 2.05 33.43
N ASP A 885 -2.36 1.70 34.71
CA ASP A 885 -2.70 0.34 35.14
C ASP A 885 -4.23 0.14 35.03
N PRO A 886 -4.72 -0.66 34.06
CA PRO A 886 -6.15 -0.87 33.87
C PRO A 886 -6.81 -1.65 35.03
N ALA A 887 -6.04 -2.24 35.95
CA ALA A 887 -6.57 -2.91 37.14
C ALA A 887 -6.87 -1.94 38.29
N ALA A 888 -6.40 -0.69 38.25
CA ALA A 888 -6.61 0.28 39.32
C ALA A 888 -8.08 0.76 39.42
N ASP A 889 -8.52 1.17 40.62
CA ASP A 889 -9.86 1.75 40.84
C ASP A 889 -10.10 3.01 39.99
N LYS A 890 -9.03 3.75 39.71
CA LYS A 890 -8.99 4.90 38.81
C LYS A 890 -7.78 4.75 37.90
N ASP A 891 -8.02 4.69 36.61
CA ASP A 891 -7.04 4.33 35.58
C ASP A 891 -7.01 5.35 34.42
N VAL A 892 -7.87 6.36 34.43
CA VAL A 892 -7.80 7.47 33.47
C VAL A 892 -7.86 8.82 34.20
N MET A 893 -7.21 9.83 33.61
CA MET A 893 -7.31 11.21 34.08
C MET A 893 -8.30 11.99 33.20
N VAL A 894 -9.44 12.35 33.79
CA VAL A 894 -10.43 13.26 33.22
C VAL A 894 -10.03 14.69 33.54
N ALA A 895 -9.98 15.58 32.55
CA ALA A 895 -9.63 16.98 32.76
C ALA A 895 -10.75 17.75 33.51
N ARG A 896 -10.48 18.15 34.76
CA ARG A 896 -11.40 18.83 35.69
C ARG A 896 -10.76 20.07 36.31
N GLY A 897 -9.89 20.77 35.58
CA GLY A 897 -9.19 21.94 36.09
C GLY A 897 -8.04 21.64 37.07
N GLN A 898 -7.57 20.39 37.15
CA GLN A 898 -6.48 20.03 38.06
C GLN A 898 -5.17 20.72 37.65
N THR A 899 -4.31 20.95 38.63
CA THR A 899 -2.96 21.49 38.41
C THR A 899 -1.91 20.43 38.69
N ILE A 900 -0.99 20.26 37.74
CA ILE A 900 0.09 19.27 37.77
C ILE A 900 1.43 19.98 37.92
N GLU A 901 2.28 19.51 38.82
CA GLU A 901 3.65 20.00 38.98
C GLU A 901 4.54 19.48 37.84
N LEU A 902 5.27 20.39 37.19
CA LEU A 902 6.13 20.09 36.06
C LEU A 902 7.57 19.85 36.52
N PRO A 903 8.30 18.91 35.90
CA PRO A 903 9.69 18.66 36.25
C PRO A 903 10.59 19.82 35.82
N LYS A 904 11.56 20.14 36.67
CA LYS A 904 12.60 21.13 36.36
C LYS A 904 13.40 20.69 35.13
N ASN A 905 13.91 21.67 34.38
CA ASN A 905 14.81 21.50 33.24
C ASN A 905 14.22 20.75 32.04
N CYS A 906 12.89 20.60 31.94
CA CYS A 906 12.22 20.12 30.73
C CYS A 906 11.74 21.29 29.87
N THR A 907 11.68 21.08 28.56
CA THR A 907 11.29 22.10 27.58
C THR A 907 9.92 21.84 26.98
N LYS A 908 9.53 20.57 26.87
CA LYS A 908 8.29 20.12 26.25
C LYS A 908 7.57 19.12 27.14
N LEU A 909 6.25 19.12 27.09
CA LEU A 909 5.40 18.09 27.65
C LEU A 909 4.62 17.45 26.50
N TYR A 910 4.67 16.13 26.41
CA TYR A 910 3.85 15.34 25.51
C TYR A 910 2.69 14.73 26.27
N LEU A 911 1.49 14.85 25.73
CA LEU A 911 0.26 14.28 26.28
C LEU A 911 -0.24 13.20 25.33
N LEU A 912 -0.57 12.03 25.86
CA LEU A 912 -1.35 11.02 25.16
C LEU A 912 -2.82 11.18 25.60
N ALA A 913 -3.64 11.77 24.74
CA ALA A 913 -4.99 12.18 25.11
C ALA A 913 -5.97 12.08 23.94
N ALA A 914 -7.26 12.11 24.24
CA ALA A 914 -8.32 12.22 23.27
C ALA A 914 -9.58 12.81 23.91
N SER A 915 -10.50 13.27 23.06
CA SER A 915 -11.86 13.58 23.49
C SER A 915 -12.77 12.37 23.30
N THR A 916 -13.69 12.16 24.25
CA THR A 916 -14.73 11.13 24.16
C THR A 916 -15.90 11.54 23.28
N LEU A 917 -16.04 12.82 22.93
CA LEU A 917 -17.16 13.31 22.11
C LEU A 917 -16.82 14.60 21.35
N GLY A 918 -16.62 14.42 20.04
CA GLY A 918 -16.27 15.48 19.09
C GLY A 918 -14.88 16.08 19.34
N ASP A 919 -14.31 16.72 18.34
CA ASP A 919 -13.07 17.48 18.52
C ASP A 919 -13.29 18.65 19.51
N ARG A 920 -12.32 18.91 20.39
CA ARG A 920 -12.42 19.88 21.50
C ARG A 920 -11.36 20.96 21.43
N GLU A 921 -11.76 22.21 21.25
CA GLU A 921 -10.87 23.35 21.46
C GLU A 921 -10.80 23.68 22.96
N VAL A 922 -9.61 23.58 23.54
CA VAL A 922 -9.38 23.80 24.96
C VAL A 922 -8.08 24.56 25.20
N ILE A 923 -7.99 25.16 26.39
CA ILE A 923 -6.81 25.91 26.82
C ILE A 923 -6.19 25.22 28.03
N PHE A 924 -4.92 24.85 27.90
CA PHE A 924 -4.08 24.49 29.03
C PHE A 924 -3.34 25.74 29.52
N TYR A 925 -3.01 25.82 30.80
CA TYR A 925 -2.26 26.96 31.35
C TYR A 925 -0.92 26.51 31.92
N ALA A 926 0.19 26.98 31.35
CA ALA A 926 1.53 26.76 31.89
C ALA A 926 1.96 27.99 32.71
N ASP A 927 1.95 27.90 34.05
CA ASP A 927 2.09 29.03 34.97
C ASP A 927 1.22 30.25 34.58
N GLY A 928 -0.05 30.01 34.26
CA GLY A 928 -1.01 31.04 33.86
C GLY A 928 -0.91 31.50 32.38
N LYS A 929 0.06 31.01 31.61
CA LYS A 929 0.15 31.29 30.16
C LYS A 929 -0.70 30.30 29.37
N GLU A 930 -1.56 30.81 28.52
CA GLU A 930 -2.43 30.02 27.64
C GLU A 930 -1.65 29.16 26.64
N LYS A 931 -2.13 27.93 26.47
CA LYS A 931 -1.66 26.92 25.53
C LYS A 931 -2.90 26.30 24.87
N PRO A 932 -3.46 26.95 23.84
CA PRO A 932 -4.61 26.43 23.12
C PRO A 932 -4.23 25.13 22.40
N LEU A 933 -5.12 24.14 22.46
CA LEU A 933 -5.00 22.86 21.77
C LEU A 933 -6.38 22.39 21.30
N THR A 934 -6.42 21.77 20.13
CA THR A 934 -7.58 20.98 19.69
C THR A 934 -7.33 19.53 20.06
N VAL A 935 -8.07 19.01 21.06
CA VAL A 935 -8.03 17.60 21.45
C VAL A 935 -9.04 16.84 20.61
N PHE A 936 -8.55 15.96 19.75
CA PHE A 936 -9.36 15.23 18.77
C PHE A 936 -10.18 14.09 19.40
N ALA A 937 -11.35 13.84 18.81
CA ALA A 937 -12.22 12.73 19.21
C ALA A 937 -11.56 11.37 18.96
N PHE A 938 -11.71 10.46 19.94
CA PHE A 938 -11.14 9.12 19.90
C PHE A 938 -11.82 8.16 18.91
N ASN A 939 -13.08 8.37 18.56
CA ASN A 939 -13.87 7.47 17.72
C ASN A 939 -14.13 8.04 16.31
N GLU A 940 -13.44 9.13 15.96
CA GLU A 940 -13.52 9.73 14.64
C GLU A 940 -12.24 9.45 13.86
N PRO A 941 -12.33 9.24 12.53
CA PRO A 941 -11.18 8.96 11.70
C PRO A 941 -10.19 10.13 11.70
N ILE A 942 -8.89 9.80 11.70
CA ILE A 942 -7.82 10.81 11.57
C ILE A 942 -7.87 11.48 10.19
N GLY A 943 -8.32 10.77 9.16
CA GLY A 943 -8.44 11.28 7.82
C GLY A 943 -9.46 10.51 6.99
N ILE A 944 -10.18 11.23 6.14
CA ILE A 944 -11.12 10.71 5.15
C ILE A 944 -11.01 11.55 3.88
N TRP A 945 -11.47 11.01 2.76
CA TRP A 945 -11.50 11.72 1.48
C TRP A 945 -12.92 11.85 0.89
N ASP A 946 -13.06 12.59 -0.19
CA ASP A 946 -14.36 12.81 -0.84
C ASP A 946 -14.96 11.47 -1.33
N MET A 947 -16.22 11.20 -0.95
CA MET A 947 -17.01 10.10 -1.48
C MET A 947 -18.46 10.53 -1.68
N ALA A 948 -18.84 10.75 -2.94
CA ALA A 948 -20.17 11.27 -3.29
C ALA A 948 -21.32 10.38 -2.78
N GLY A 949 -21.15 9.04 -2.80
CA GLY A 949 -22.20 8.11 -2.37
C GLY A 949 -22.53 8.14 -0.88
N MET A 950 -21.61 8.65 -0.05
CA MET A 950 -21.80 8.82 1.39
C MET A 950 -21.98 10.30 1.79
N LYS A 951 -21.92 11.24 0.82
CA LYS A 951 -21.78 12.69 1.05
C LYS A 951 -20.60 13.03 1.97
N GLN A 952 -19.58 12.18 1.95
CA GLN A 952 -18.38 12.31 2.77
C GLN A 952 -17.44 13.33 2.13
N LYS A 953 -16.96 14.30 2.90
CA LYS A 953 -16.03 15.33 2.44
C LYS A 953 -14.64 15.07 3.02
N ALA A 954 -13.60 15.34 2.23
CA ALA A 954 -12.23 15.21 2.67
C ALA A 954 -11.96 16.06 3.93
N LYS A 955 -11.50 15.41 5.00
CA LYS A 955 -11.10 16.01 6.27
C LYS A 955 -9.96 15.18 6.83
N ILE A 956 -8.83 15.82 7.09
CA ILE A 956 -7.63 15.23 7.70
C ILE A 956 -7.28 16.07 8.93
N LYS A 957 -7.21 15.41 10.08
CA LYS A 957 -6.81 16.01 11.36
C LYS A 957 -5.30 16.23 11.37
N ASP A 958 -4.85 17.38 11.88
CA ASP A 958 -3.43 17.60 12.17
C ASP A 958 -3.06 16.91 13.49
N ALA A 959 -3.03 15.57 13.46
CA ALA A 959 -2.85 14.73 14.63
C ALA A 959 -1.71 13.73 14.43
N VAL A 960 -1.01 13.42 15.52
CA VAL A 960 -0.03 12.34 15.57
C VAL A 960 -0.65 11.18 16.33
N LEU A 961 -0.81 10.03 15.67
CA LEU A 961 -1.34 8.82 16.31
C LEU A 961 -0.40 8.38 17.44
N GLY A 962 -0.94 8.32 18.66
CA GLY A 962 -0.24 7.86 19.84
C GLY A 962 -0.52 6.40 20.17
N PHE A 963 -1.79 6.00 20.16
CA PHE A 963 -2.20 4.62 20.37
C PHE A 963 -3.56 4.35 19.73
N GLU A 964 -3.78 3.12 19.28
CA GLU A 964 -5.03 2.63 18.68
C GLU A 964 -5.50 1.43 19.50
N PHE A 965 -6.73 1.49 19.96
CA PHE A 965 -7.50 0.34 20.39
C PHE A 965 -8.32 -0.14 19.19
N THR A 966 -8.22 -1.43 18.87
CA THR A 966 -8.86 -2.08 17.71
C THR A 966 -10.36 -2.30 17.91
N HIS A 967 -10.82 -2.31 19.16
CA HIS A 967 -12.23 -2.28 19.57
C HIS A 967 -12.42 -1.48 20.86
N THR A 968 -13.67 -1.37 21.29
CA THR A 968 -14.07 -0.82 22.59
C THR A 968 -15.15 -1.70 23.21
N HIS A 969 -15.31 -1.60 24.54
CA HIS A 969 -16.28 -2.40 25.27
C HIS A 969 -17.60 -1.66 25.47
N HIS A 970 -18.71 -2.37 25.27
CA HIS A 970 -20.05 -2.00 25.69
C HIS A 970 -20.54 -3.00 26.76
N PRO A 971 -21.47 -2.65 27.67
CA PRO A 971 -22.02 -3.61 28.64
C PRO A 971 -22.69 -4.86 28.05
N GLU A 972 -22.95 -4.86 26.74
CA GLU A 972 -23.52 -5.99 25.99
C GLU A 972 -22.46 -6.86 25.28
N GLY A 973 -21.20 -6.41 25.20
CA GLY A 973 -20.11 -7.09 24.50
C GLY A 973 -19.14 -6.12 23.81
N ASP A 974 -18.21 -6.69 23.05
CA ASP A 974 -17.30 -5.92 22.21
C ASP A 974 -18.05 -5.14 21.13
N ILE A 975 -17.61 -3.92 20.88
CA ILE A 975 -17.97 -3.18 19.67
C ILE A 975 -16.92 -3.55 18.62
N ALA A 976 -17.20 -4.57 17.81
CA ALA A 976 -16.30 -5.03 16.76
C ALA A 976 -15.99 -3.91 15.76
N ASN A 977 -14.70 -3.76 15.40
CA ASN A 977 -14.18 -2.62 14.62
C ASN A 977 -14.54 -1.23 15.21
N GLY A 978 -14.98 -1.17 16.48
CA GLY A 978 -15.31 0.05 17.23
C GLY A 978 -14.08 0.70 17.82
N LYS A 979 -13.16 1.14 16.94
CA LYS A 979 -11.83 1.61 17.29
C LYS A 979 -11.84 2.87 18.16
N ALA A 980 -10.81 3.02 19.00
CA ALA A 980 -10.53 4.24 19.73
C ALA A 980 -9.07 4.69 19.56
N TYR A 981 -8.87 5.96 19.22
CA TYR A 981 -7.58 6.57 18.94
C TYR A 981 -7.19 7.57 20.02
N PHE A 982 -5.97 7.48 20.50
CA PHE A 982 -5.35 8.48 21.34
C PHE A 982 -4.21 9.15 20.60
N PHE A 983 -4.13 10.47 20.70
CA PHE A 983 -3.20 11.29 19.93
C PHE A 983 -2.15 11.92 20.83
N ILE A 984 -1.00 12.28 20.24
CA ILE A 984 0.09 12.94 20.92
C ILE A 984 0.00 14.45 20.70
N TYR A 985 -0.05 15.21 21.79
CA TYR A 985 0.00 16.67 21.77
C TYR A 985 1.28 17.17 22.41
N GLU A 986 1.86 18.23 21.85
CA GLU A 986 3.06 18.87 22.38
C GLU A 986 2.72 20.22 23.03
N ILE A 987 3.13 20.42 24.29
CA ILE A 987 3.04 21.70 24.99
C ILE A 987 4.45 22.22 25.31
N ASP A 988 4.71 23.50 25.00
CA ASP A 988 5.93 24.18 25.46
C ASP A 988 5.78 24.57 26.94
N ILE A 989 6.62 23.95 27.77
CA ILE A 989 6.67 24.13 29.23
C ILE A 989 7.96 24.80 29.69
N ARG A 990 8.73 25.41 28.79
CA ARG A 990 9.99 26.08 29.16
C ARG A 990 9.74 27.12 30.26
N ASN A 991 10.50 26.97 31.34
CA ASN A 991 10.44 27.82 32.54
C ASN A 991 9.13 27.74 33.34
N ALA A 992 8.21 26.85 32.96
CA ALA A 992 6.96 26.64 33.71
C ALA A 992 7.18 25.64 34.86
N LYS A 993 6.52 25.86 35.98
CA LYS A 993 6.51 24.98 37.15
C LYS A 993 5.22 24.18 37.27
N LYS A 994 4.11 24.71 36.78
CA LYS A 994 2.79 24.09 36.87
C LYS A 994 2.07 24.10 35.52
N LEU A 995 1.28 23.06 35.29
CA LEU A 995 0.32 22.98 34.20
C LEU A 995 -1.09 22.82 34.78
N THR A 996 -1.99 23.76 34.49
CA THR A 996 -3.42 23.62 34.79
C THR A 996 -4.14 23.07 33.56
N LEU A 997 -4.86 21.97 33.75
CA LEU A 997 -5.67 21.32 32.73
C LEU A 997 -6.96 22.13 32.46
N PRO A 998 -7.60 21.96 31.28
CA PRO A 998 -8.94 22.50 31.07
C PRO A 998 -9.97 21.83 31.99
N GLU A 999 -11.10 22.50 32.20
CA GLU A 999 -12.29 21.92 32.85
C GLU A 999 -13.25 21.39 31.78
N ASP A 1000 -12.93 20.21 31.23
CA ASP A 1000 -13.80 19.50 30.28
C ASP A 1000 -13.76 17.99 30.55
N ASN A 1001 -14.86 17.46 31.11
CA ASN A 1001 -15.00 16.05 31.46
C ASN A 1001 -14.92 15.08 30.27
N ARG A 1002 -14.93 15.59 29.03
CA ARG A 1002 -14.81 14.80 27.81
C ARG A 1002 -13.37 14.65 27.37
N ILE A 1003 -12.40 15.25 28.05
CA ILE A 1003 -10.97 15.07 27.75
C ILE A 1003 -10.39 14.02 28.68
N ILE A 1004 -9.89 12.95 28.07
CA ILE A 1004 -9.24 11.84 28.75
C ILE A 1004 -7.76 11.87 28.41
N ILE A 1005 -6.93 11.83 29.45
CA ILE A 1005 -5.47 11.77 29.34
C ILE A 1005 -5.03 10.43 29.92
N LEU A 1006 -4.37 9.62 29.08
CA LEU A 1006 -3.83 8.32 29.48
C LEU A 1006 -2.42 8.45 30.06
N ALA A 1007 -1.61 9.36 29.51
CA ALA A 1007 -0.22 9.50 29.91
C ALA A 1007 0.35 10.88 29.59
N MET A 1008 1.42 11.24 30.31
CA MET A 1008 2.23 12.42 30.03
C MET A 1008 3.73 12.12 30.14
N THR A 1009 4.52 12.73 29.26
CA THR A 1009 5.98 12.60 29.26
C THR A 1009 6.61 13.97 29.06
N ALA A 1010 7.39 14.42 30.04
CA ALA A 1010 8.16 15.66 29.94
C ALA A 1010 9.53 15.39 29.33
N VAL A 1011 9.95 16.22 28.39
CA VAL A 1011 11.19 16.02 27.62
C VAL A 1011 12.02 17.29 27.67
N LYS A 1012 13.32 17.12 27.91
CA LYS A 1012 14.33 18.14 27.62
C LYS A 1012 14.82 17.93 26.20
N LYS A 1013 14.19 18.62 25.25
CA LYS A 1013 14.59 18.56 23.84
C LYS A 1013 15.94 19.26 23.64
N PHE A 1014 16.78 18.67 22.79
CA PHE A 1014 18.05 19.30 22.39
C PHE A 1014 17.82 20.41 21.37
N SER A 1015 16.97 20.14 20.38
CA SER A 1015 16.57 21.10 19.36
C SER A 1015 15.14 20.85 18.94
N ASN A 1016 14.53 21.85 18.30
CA ASN A 1016 13.25 21.66 17.64
C ASN A 1016 13.49 21.43 16.15
N THR A 1017 13.50 20.16 15.73
CA THR A 1017 13.52 19.78 14.32
C THR A 1017 12.10 19.51 13.86
N ARG A 1018 11.65 20.23 12.84
CA ARG A 1018 10.31 20.12 12.26
C ARG A 1018 10.41 19.82 10.77
N LEU A 1019 9.48 19.00 10.28
CA LEU A 1019 9.32 18.76 8.86
C LEU A 1019 8.96 20.07 8.14
N ALA A 1020 9.69 20.41 7.09
CA ALA A 1020 9.48 21.61 6.27
C ALA A 1020 8.87 21.28 4.90
N THR A 1021 8.90 20.01 4.47
CA THR A 1021 8.25 19.57 3.22
C THR A 1021 6.92 18.88 3.52
N LYS A 1022 5.92 19.11 2.68
CA LYS A 1022 4.65 18.37 2.74
C LYS A 1022 4.84 16.96 2.15
N LEU A 1023 4.75 15.93 3.00
CA LEU A 1023 4.92 14.52 2.61
C LEU A 1023 3.63 13.83 2.17
N THR A 1024 2.51 14.19 2.78
CA THR A 1024 1.21 13.54 2.57
C THR A 1024 0.17 14.53 2.07
N ASP A 1025 -0.92 14.01 1.53
CA ASP A 1025 -2.08 14.86 1.24
C ASP A 1025 -2.58 15.54 2.52
N ALA A 1026 -3.10 16.76 2.36
CA ALA A 1026 -3.74 17.52 3.43
C ALA A 1026 -5.16 17.88 3.00
N SER A 1027 -5.98 18.20 4.02
CA SER A 1027 -7.33 18.73 3.86
C SER A 1027 -7.32 19.85 2.82
N PRO A 1028 -8.21 19.79 1.83
CA PRO A 1028 -8.47 20.94 0.98
C PRO A 1028 -9.03 22.10 1.81
N ASP A 1029 -8.70 23.33 1.45
CA ASP A 1029 -9.12 24.53 2.21
C ASP A 1029 -10.62 24.84 2.07
N GLU A 1030 -11.24 24.38 0.98
CA GLU A 1030 -12.64 24.65 0.67
C GLU A 1030 -13.53 23.41 0.88
N ALA A 1031 -14.75 23.63 1.41
CA ALA A 1031 -15.74 22.57 1.52
C ALA A 1031 -16.28 22.19 0.13
N TYR A 1032 -16.26 20.90 -0.19
CA TYR A 1032 -16.77 20.42 -1.48
C TYR A 1032 -18.30 20.40 -1.52
N ASN A 1033 -18.87 20.71 -2.68
CA ASN A 1033 -20.31 20.69 -2.94
C ASN A 1033 -20.70 19.55 -3.87
N PHE A 1034 -21.22 18.45 -3.31
CA PHE A 1034 -21.67 17.30 -4.10
C PHE A 1034 -22.93 17.58 -4.92
N ASP A 1035 -23.68 18.66 -4.63
CA ASP A 1035 -24.91 19.00 -5.36
C ASP A 1035 -24.62 19.55 -6.77
N GLU A 1036 -23.36 19.92 -7.05
CA GLU A 1036 -22.88 20.28 -8.38
C GLU A 1036 -22.59 19.07 -9.27
N ILE A 1037 -22.59 17.86 -8.72
CA ILE A 1037 -22.51 16.64 -9.53
C ILE A 1037 -23.84 16.48 -10.27
N PRO A 1038 -23.83 16.36 -11.61
CA PRO A 1038 -25.06 16.19 -12.37
C PRO A 1038 -25.84 14.98 -11.84
N PRO A 1039 -27.18 15.08 -11.75
CA PRO A 1039 -28.00 13.94 -11.40
C PRO A 1039 -27.74 12.84 -12.42
N ILE A 1040 -27.96 11.60 -12.02
CA ILE A 1040 -28.00 10.52 -13.00
C ILE A 1040 -29.14 10.89 -13.96
N GLU A 1041 -28.84 11.16 -15.24
CA GLU A 1041 -29.91 11.21 -16.26
C GLU A 1041 -30.76 9.98 -16.01
N LYS A 1042 -32.08 10.16 -15.78
CA LYS A 1042 -33.03 9.07 -15.50
C LYS A 1042 -32.72 7.96 -16.50
N ILE A 1043 -31.94 7.00 -16.04
CA ILE A 1043 -31.70 5.76 -16.77
C ILE A 1043 -33.12 5.24 -16.90
N ILE A 1044 -33.54 4.97 -18.15
CA ILE A 1044 -34.67 4.11 -18.41
C ILE A 1044 -34.45 2.93 -17.50
N ASP A 1045 -35.25 2.89 -16.45
CA ASP A 1045 -35.06 2.02 -15.33
C ASP A 1045 -35.30 0.60 -15.83
N ARG A 1046 -34.24 -0.02 -16.34
CA ARG A 1046 -34.25 -1.44 -16.64
C ARG A 1046 -34.11 -2.25 -15.35
N SER A 1047 -34.28 -1.65 -14.16
CA SER A 1047 -34.72 -2.43 -13.01
C SER A 1047 -36.09 -3.07 -13.26
N GLU A 1048 -36.90 -2.62 -14.23
CA GLU A 1048 -38.03 -3.45 -14.71
C GLU A 1048 -37.60 -4.73 -15.45
N PHE A 1049 -36.31 -4.88 -15.80
CA PHE A 1049 -35.77 -6.08 -16.45
C PHE A 1049 -34.82 -6.92 -15.59
N VAL A 1050 -34.57 -6.55 -14.33
CA VAL A 1050 -33.82 -7.38 -13.36
C VAL A 1050 -34.52 -7.52 -12.00
N THR A 1051 -35.57 -6.74 -11.72
CA THR A 1051 -36.38 -6.90 -10.49
C THR A 1051 -37.49 -7.95 -10.63
N ILE A 1052 -37.63 -8.60 -11.79
CA ILE A 1052 -38.39 -9.86 -11.94
C ILE A 1052 -37.44 -11.06 -11.81
N ARG A 1053 -36.65 -11.10 -10.72
CA ARG A 1053 -36.03 -12.35 -10.22
C ARG A 1053 -35.52 -12.30 -8.78
N ALA A 1054 -35.62 -11.17 -8.09
CA ALA A 1054 -35.48 -11.09 -6.63
C ALA A 1054 -36.84 -11.10 -5.90
N GLY A 1055 -37.89 -10.51 -6.51
CA GLY A 1055 -39.25 -10.45 -5.94
C GLY A 1055 -40.08 -11.74 -6.01
N LYS A 1056 -39.51 -12.86 -6.49
CA LYS A 1056 -40.21 -14.16 -6.58
C LYS A 1056 -39.57 -15.29 -5.76
N ILE A 1057 -38.60 -14.97 -4.91
CA ILE A 1057 -38.08 -15.87 -3.86
C ILE A 1057 -38.80 -15.64 -2.52
N GLN A 1058 -39.48 -14.50 -2.36
CA GLN A 1058 -40.22 -14.18 -1.13
C GLN A 1058 -41.65 -14.77 -1.09
N ASP A 1059 -42.24 -15.12 -2.25
CA ASP A 1059 -43.57 -15.75 -2.34
C ASP A 1059 -43.56 -17.29 -2.32
N GLN A 1060 -42.38 -17.94 -2.31
CA GLN A 1060 -42.27 -19.38 -2.04
C GLN A 1060 -42.07 -19.71 -0.56
N LYS A 1061 -41.93 -18.70 0.31
CA LYS A 1061 -41.91 -18.89 1.77
C LYS A 1061 -43.30 -19.18 2.37
N ASN A 1062 -44.39 -18.98 1.61
CA ASN A 1062 -45.78 -19.08 2.08
C ASN A 1062 -46.68 -20.10 1.35
N GLY A 1063 -46.12 -21.11 0.66
CA GLY A 1063 -46.86 -22.36 0.38
C GLY A 1063 -48.03 -22.34 -0.64
N GLY A 1064 -47.91 -21.65 -1.78
CA GLY A 1064 -48.94 -21.66 -2.84
C GLY A 1064 -48.63 -22.59 -4.03
N LYS A 1065 -49.48 -23.60 -4.28
CA LYS A 1065 -49.45 -24.43 -5.50
C LYS A 1065 -50.02 -23.66 -6.71
N GLY A 1066 -49.19 -23.31 -7.70
CA GLY A 1066 -49.63 -22.62 -8.93
C GLY A 1066 -49.29 -23.39 -10.22
N LYS A 1067 -50.33 -23.70 -11.00
CA LYS A 1067 -50.33 -24.50 -12.25
C LYS A 1067 -49.59 -23.81 -13.42
N GLY A 1068 -49.05 -24.62 -14.32
CA GLY A 1068 -48.12 -24.21 -15.39
C GLY A 1068 -48.72 -23.61 -16.66
N PHE A 1069 -47.83 -23.22 -17.58
CA PHE A 1069 -48.13 -22.98 -18.99
C PHE A 1069 -46.96 -23.43 -19.90
N LYS A 1070 -47.36 -23.78 -21.13
CA LYS A 1070 -46.71 -24.65 -22.12
C LYS A 1070 -45.38 -24.16 -22.69
N ARG A 1071 -44.54 -25.15 -23.02
CA ARG A 1071 -43.30 -25.10 -23.82
C ARG A 1071 -43.61 -24.59 -25.23
N ASP A 1072 -42.78 -23.67 -25.73
CA ASP A 1072 -42.19 -23.62 -27.08
C ASP A 1072 -41.67 -22.20 -27.38
N ASN A 1073 -40.40 -21.93 -27.06
CA ASN A 1073 -39.69 -20.74 -27.55
C ASN A 1073 -38.21 -21.09 -27.82
N LEU A 1074 -37.74 -20.73 -29.02
CA LEU A 1074 -36.42 -21.04 -29.59
C LEU A 1074 -35.24 -20.43 -28.81
N ILE A 1075 -35.51 -19.48 -27.90
CA ILE A 1075 -34.51 -18.87 -26.99
C ILE A 1075 -34.07 -19.86 -25.88
N THR A 1076 -34.85 -20.91 -25.61
CA THR A 1076 -34.59 -21.87 -24.53
C THR A 1076 -33.43 -22.84 -24.83
N ASN A 1077 -32.90 -22.88 -26.05
CA ASN A 1077 -31.77 -23.76 -26.41
C ASN A 1077 -30.40 -23.06 -26.40
N ILE A 1078 -30.33 -21.74 -26.23
CA ILE A 1078 -29.06 -21.01 -26.10
C ILE A 1078 -28.71 -20.73 -24.62
N ILE A 1079 -29.68 -20.84 -23.71
CA ILE A 1079 -29.48 -20.67 -22.25
C ILE A 1079 -29.33 -22.03 -21.52
N ARG A 1080 -29.15 -23.14 -22.26
CA ARG A 1080 -28.97 -24.48 -21.68
C ARG A 1080 -27.51 -24.91 -21.44
N SER A 1081 -26.52 -24.04 -21.67
CA SER A 1081 -25.11 -24.37 -21.41
C SER A 1081 -24.47 -23.69 -20.18
N TYR A 1082 -25.21 -22.92 -19.37
CA TYR A 1082 -24.61 -22.18 -18.24
C TYR A 1082 -25.37 -22.21 -16.91
N THR A 1083 -26.39 -23.04 -16.75
CA THR A 1083 -27.02 -23.27 -15.43
C THR A 1083 -27.44 -24.73 -15.28
N LYS A 1084 -26.46 -25.58 -15.01
CA LYS A 1084 -26.61 -26.80 -14.22
C LYS A 1084 -25.37 -26.94 -13.32
N SER A 1085 -25.38 -26.17 -12.25
CA SER A 1085 -24.72 -26.50 -11.00
C SER A 1085 -25.75 -26.19 -9.93
N GLU A 1086 -26.20 -27.25 -9.27
CA GLU A 1086 -27.45 -27.34 -8.52
C GLU A 1086 -27.40 -26.58 -7.19
N TRP A 1087 -28.59 -26.22 -6.74
CA TRP A 1087 -28.92 -25.42 -5.56
C TRP A 1087 -28.50 -26.08 -4.25
#